data_AF-A0A9Q1C3S1-F1
#
_entry.id   AF-A0A9Q1C3S1-F1
#
_cell.length_a   1.000
_cell.length_b   1.000
_cell.length_c   1.000
_cell.angle_alpha   90.00
_cell.angle_beta   90.00
_cell.angle_gamma   90.00
#
_symmetry.space_group_name_H-M   'P 1'
#
loop_
_entity.id
_entity.type
_entity.pdbx_description
1 polymer ?
#
loop_
_entity_poly.entity_id
_entity_poly.type
_entity_poly.pdbx_seq_one_letter_code
_entity_poly.pdbx_strand_id
1 'polypeptide(L)'
;MGKLECLAVFVICVSLEFVNISAIEISKLKTSYFDQTIDHFNFRSNSNQTYKQRYLYTDCFLHQHVHEPTRGENILDLVLSSNDCMVEDLIVHEQFASSDHNFITFKLIMDTVVTSWRDYYYDYRRGDFKVMRSKLKSVNWFAAFENISVEDQWSFFRCKLEEVVLKHTPLKKSKKVNKPLWWSKAVDRARKRKLRCWKTYRQSHSQYDFLRYKSALDDSTKTLRAAKRAFERRLALGIKDDPKSFYKYARSKMRTKETVGPLVDCNGQVVLDDEINAKMLNEYFVSVFTEENVHEIPVCDSLINDDVDVLGNVDLSEEVVLKKLLGLHHDKAPGPDDVYPVVLRNLADVIAQPLSLIFSQNQYWKKGSPMLFYTGNEGDITSFANNTGIMFEFGENLTAYIVFAEHRYYGESLPFGNSSFNGTNIGYLSIEQAMADFAVLIKYLKTKLGKNTPVICFGGSYGGMLSAYMRFKYPNLVLGAIASSAPILSVSNNVPQSYFFEDVTKDFEDVNKDCPVLIKSAFDIAGKLADQGTVGLKKLSSTFRLCSPMTQKSEVSHLYGWIRNAFTYQAMLDYPYATSFIGHLPGYPVNVSCELMLKNKKNLLEGLAEANAISYNGTGDKKCFDMYAEYMECADPTGCVGSIAWDYQACTEVVLPSGTDGESSMFPYLPMTPEMRKTYCELKYGVTPRTDWLNVNMWGQDLNYVTNIVFTNGALDPWQRGGLTKPIGSVEYYLIEQAAHHLDLRGSHSKDPQSVIDVRKKELQAIRRWLQKGK
;
A
#
# COMPACT_ATOMS: atom_id res chain seq x y z
N MET A 1 22.25 -15.96 40.00
CA MET A 1 23.57 -15.55 40.52
C MET A 1 24.64 -15.73 39.47
N GLY A 2 25.01 -14.65 38.78
CA GLY A 2 26.19 -14.65 37.91
C GLY A 2 27.43 -14.31 38.74
N LYS A 3 28.50 -15.09 38.61
CA LYS A 3 29.79 -14.79 39.26
C LYS A 3 30.65 -13.97 38.30
N LEU A 4 31.03 -12.75 38.68
CA LEU A 4 31.97 -11.92 37.92
C LEU A 4 33.37 -12.05 38.54
N GLU A 5 34.40 -12.35 37.75
CA GLU A 5 35.79 -12.29 38.18
C GLU A 5 36.33 -10.86 37.98
N CYS A 6 36.68 -10.18 39.07
CA CYS A 6 37.24 -8.84 39.05
C CYS A 6 38.77 -8.88 39.22
N LEU A 7 39.50 -8.00 38.53
CA LEU A 7 40.96 -7.87 38.60
C LEU A 7 41.32 -6.42 38.93
N ALA A 8 41.99 -6.20 40.07
CA ALA A 8 42.29 -4.87 40.58
C ALA A 8 43.79 -4.69 40.88
N VAL A 9 44.29 -3.47 40.67
CA VAL A 9 45.69 -3.08 40.98
C VAL A 9 45.75 -1.79 41.83
N PHE A 10 44.63 -1.08 42.05
CA PHE A 10 44.52 0.00 43.05
C PHE A 10 43.03 0.22 43.42
N VAL A 11 42.79 0.72 44.64
CA VAL A 11 41.50 1.04 45.32
C VAL A 11 40.25 0.92 44.45
N ILE A 12 39.40 -0.05 44.76
CA ILE A 12 38.03 -0.12 44.24
C ILE A 12 37.06 0.02 45.42
N CYS A 13 36.42 1.19 45.52
CA CYS A 13 35.22 1.35 46.34
C CYS A 13 34.03 0.92 45.47
N VAL A 14 33.45 -0.26 45.72
CA VAL A 14 32.24 -0.69 45.00
C VAL A 14 31.02 -0.18 45.75
N SER A 15 30.69 1.11 45.58
CA SER A 15 29.35 1.62 45.89
C SER A 15 28.49 1.50 44.63
N LEU A 16 27.81 0.37 44.46
CA LEU A 16 26.75 0.24 43.45
C LEU A 16 25.47 0.83 44.01
N GLU A 17 25.41 2.16 44.03
CA GLU A 17 24.15 2.89 44.11
C GLU A 17 23.65 3.12 42.68
N PHE A 18 22.78 2.23 42.18
CA PHE A 18 21.77 2.68 41.23
C PHE A 18 20.69 3.37 42.07
N VAL A 19 20.92 4.62 42.44
CA VAL A 19 19.82 5.49 42.87
C VAL A 19 19.04 5.85 41.61
N ASN A 20 18.06 5.03 41.27
CA ASN A 20 16.89 5.57 40.62
C ASN A 20 16.16 6.33 41.73
N ILE A 21 16.11 7.66 41.66
CA ILE A 21 15.37 8.51 42.61
C ILE A 21 13.88 8.32 42.31
N SER A 22 13.36 7.16 42.63
CA SER A 22 11.94 6.88 42.78
C SER A 22 11.83 5.65 43.70
N ALA A 23 11.30 5.91 44.90
CA ALA A 23 11.14 4.97 46.01
C ALA A 23 12.43 4.55 46.74
N ILE A 24 12.84 5.34 47.75
CA ILE A 24 13.46 4.75 48.95
C ILE A 24 12.42 3.76 49.50
N GLU A 25 12.73 2.48 49.45
CA GLU A 25 11.94 1.43 50.08
C GLU A 25 11.75 1.77 51.57
N ILE A 26 10.52 2.11 51.96
CA ILE A 26 10.12 2.45 53.34
C ILE A 26 10.48 1.31 54.32
N SER A 27 10.76 0.11 53.82
CA SER A 27 11.12 -1.10 54.58
C SER A 27 12.48 -1.04 55.29
N LYS A 28 13.38 -0.10 54.96
CA LYS A 28 14.71 0.02 55.61
C LYS A 28 14.81 1.08 56.70
N LEU A 29 13.76 1.87 56.91
CA LEU A 29 13.71 2.88 57.96
C LEU A 29 13.18 2.27 59.26
N LYS A 30 14.01 2.21 60.31
CA LYS A 30 13.53 1.80 61.63
C LYS A 30 12.74 2.94 62.26
N THR A 31 11.54 2.61 62.73
CA THR A 31 10.63 3.56 63.38
C THR A 31 10.89 3.58 64.88
N SER A 32 11.22 4.75 65.42
CA SER A 32 11.32 4.99 66.86
C SER A 32 10.42 6.15 67.28
N TYR A 33 10.06 6.16 68.55
CA TYR A 33 9.21 7.19 69.16
C TYR A 33 9.92 7.77 70.38
N PHE A 34 9.83 9.08 70.56
CA PHE A 34 10.28 9.74 71.79
C PHE A 34 9.14 10.56 72.40
N ASP A 35 9.15 10.72 73.72
CA ASP A 35 8.11 11.46 74.44
C ASP A 35 8.39 12.96 74.35
N GLN A 36 7.48 13.70 73.73
CA GLN A 36 7.52 15.16 73.59
C GLN A 36 6.49 15.80 74.52
N THR A 37 6.86 16.85 75.25
CA THR A 37 5.94 17.58 76.13
C THR A 37 4.91 18.36 75.32
N ILE A 38 3.64 18.34 75.74
CA ILE A 38 2.54 18.97 74.99
C ILE A 38 2.65 20.50 75.01
N ASP A 39 3.19 21.08 76.08
CA ASP A 39 3.27 22.53 76.26
C ASP A 39 4.69 22.94 76.65
N HIS A 40 5.26 23.89 75.92
CA HIS A 40 6.62 24.39 76.13
C HIS A 40 6.65 25.85 76.63
N PHE A 41 5.51 26.50 76.89
CA PHE A 41 5.44 27.87 77.42
C PHE A 41 4.19 28.05 78.32
N ASN A 42 4.37 27.99 79.65
CA ASN A 42 3.34 28.11 80.72
C ASN A 42 2.24 29.18 80.45
N PHE A 43 0.98 29.09 80.92
CA PHE A 43 0.56 29.03 82.34
C PHE A 43 -0.89 28.49 82.56
N ARG A 44 -1.13 27.17 82.59
CA ARG A 44 -2.24 26.53 83.35
C ARG A 44 -1.88 25.09 83.75
N SER A 45 -2.53 24.56 84.78
CA SER A 45 -2.15 23.41 85.62
C SER A 45 -2.12 22.00 84.98
N ASN A 46 -2.04 21.86 83.65
CA ASN A 46 -2.02 20.55 82.96
C ASN A 46 -0.80 20.35 82.03
N SER A 47 0.33 21.04 82.24
CA SER A 47 1.49 21.03 81.33
C SER A 47 2.45 19.81 81.44
N ASN A 48 2.12 18.77 82.22
CA ASN A 48 2.97 17.57 82.35
C ASN A 48 2.56 16.37 81.48
N GLN A 49 1.66 16.55 80.51
CA GLN A 49 1.36 15.48 79.56
C GLN A 49 2.37 15.45 78.42
N THR A 50 2.87 14.26 78.09
CA THR A 50 3.73 13.99 76.93
C THR A 50 2.97 13.19 75.88
N TYR A 51 3.35 13.33 74.61
CA TYR A 51 2.87 12.49 73.52
C TYR A 51 4.06 11.87 72.76
N LYS A 52 3.85 10.68 72.21
CA LYS A 52 4.87 9.95 71.45
C LYS A 52 5.01 10.55 70.04
N GLN A 53 6.12 11.23 69.76
CA GLN A 53 6.45 11.76 68.44
C GLN A 53 7.36 10.76 67.68
N ARG A 54 7.00 10.44 66.43
CA ARG A 54 7.65 9.39 65.61
C ARG A 54 8.75 9.96 64.70
N TYR A 55 9.88 9.25 64.55
CA TYR A 55 10.92 9.54 63.55
C TYR A 55 11.58 8.27 62.96
N LEU A 56 12.41 8.43 61.91
CA LEU A 56 12.98 7.35 61.07
C LEU A 56 14.49 7.55 60.80
N TYR A 57 15.33 6.49 60.80
CA TYR A 57 16.78 6.54 60.50
C TYR A 57 17.36 5.22 59.90
N THR A 58 18.62 5.24 59.40
CA THR A 58 19.37 4.09 58.83
C THR A 58 20.86 4.06 59.24
N ASP A 59 21.44 2.86 59.53
CA ASP A 59 22.88 2.64 59.78
C ASP A 59 23.52 1.84 58.61
N CYS A 60 24.67 2.27 58.07
CA CYS A 60 25.44 1.54 57.05
C CYS A 60 26.87 1.22 57.55
N PHE A 61 27.19 -0.05 57.79
CA PHE A 61 28.55 -0.52 58.06
C PHE A 61 29.21 -1.07 56.78
N LEU A 62 30.48 -0.73 56.53
CA LEU A 62 31.29 -1.30 55.43
C LEU A 62 32.26 -2.35 55.99
N HIS A 63 32.41 -3.48 55.28
CA HIS A 63 33.31 -4.60 55.59
C HIS A 63 34.53 -4.58 54.68
N GLN A 64 35.76 -4.69 55.23
CA GLN A 64 37.01 -4.78 54.47
C GLN A 64 37.44 -6.24 54.26
N HIS A 65 37.79 -6.60 53.01
CA HIS A 65 38.08 -7.98 52.59
C HIS A 65 39.55 -8.30 52.30
N VAL A 66 40.43 -7.29 52.21
CA VAL A 66 41.86 -7.49 51.98
C VAL A 66 42.60 -7.52 53.32
N HIS A 67 43.15 -8.68 53.67
CA HIS A 67 43.90 -8.91 54.91
C HIS A 67 45.35 -9.40 54.69
N GLU A 68 45.77 -9.58 53.44
CA GLU A 68 47.12 -10.04 53.09
C GLU A 68 47.95 -8.89 52.47
N PRO A 69 49.29 -8.87 52.65
CA PRO A 69 50.15 -7.84 52.06
C PRO A 69 50.09 -7.81 50.53
N THR A 70 49.86 -6.63 49.96
CA THR A 70 49.76 -6.40 48.52
C THR A 70 50.96 -5.64 47.95
N ARG A 71 51.84 -5.12 48.82
CA ARG A 71 53.13 -4.53 48.45
C ARG A 71 54.18 -4.79 49.55
N GLY A 72 55.13 -5.68 49.28
CA GLY A 72 56.10 -6.11 50.30
C GLY A 72 55.38 -6.75 51.48
N GLU A 73 55.64 -6.26 52.70
CA GLU A 73 54.98 -6.69 53.94
C GLU A 73 53.73 -5.84 54.30
N ASN A 74 53.36 -4.86 53.47
CA ASN A 74 52.27 -3.93 53.76
C ASN A 74 50.96 -4.26 53.03
N ILE A 75 49.84 -4.11 53.74
CA ILE A 75 48.48 -4.16 53.18
C ILE A 75 48.10 -2.73 52.76
N LEU A 76 48.16 -2.43 51.46
CA LEU A 76 47.88 -1.08 50.94
C LEU A 76 46.64 -1.00 50.06
N ASP A 77 46.12 -2.14 49.60
CA ASP A 77 44.94 -2.21 48.73
C ASP A 77 43.71 -2.61 49.54
N LEU A 78 42.58 -1.96 49.29
CA LEU A 78 41.31 -2.15 50.00
C LEU A 78 40.22 -2.66 49.07
N VAL A 79 39.42 -3.61 49.57
CA VAL A 79 38.14 -4.04 48.97
C VAL A 79 37.09 -3.92 50.06
N LEU A 80 36.11 -3.03 49.87
CA LEU A 80 35.05 -2.75 50.85
C LEU A 80 33.68 -3.15 50.29
N SER A 81 32.81 -3.76 51.11
CA SER A 81 31.42 -4.07 50.75
C SER A 81 30.43 -3.74 51.87
N SER A 82 29.17 -3.47 51.52
CA SER A 82 28.08 -3.26 52.49
C SER A 82 27.54 -4.55 53.11
N ASN A 83 27.93 -5.70 52.57
CA ASN A 83 27.61 -7.02 53.09
C ASN A 83 28.79 -7.97 52.86
N ASP A 84 29.19 -8.67 53.91
CA ASP A 84 30.33 -9.60 53.94
C ASP A 84 30.22 -10.71 52.88
N CYS A 85 29.01 -11.14 52.53
CA CYS A 85 28.78 -12.21 51.55
C CYS A 85 28.91 -11.77 50.07
N MET A 86 29.15 -10.49 49.79
CA MET A 86 29.24 -9.99 48.40
C MET A 86 30.57 -10.32 47.72
N VAL A 87 31.61 -10.65 48.49
CA VAL A 87 32.97 -10.89 48.00
C VAL A 87 33.40 -12.29 48.43
N GLU A 88 33.69 -13.16 47.46
CA GLU A 88 34.22 -14.52 47.68
C GLU A 88 35.59 -14.68 47.01
N ASP A 89 36.37 -15.68 47.46
CA ASP A 89 37.59 -16.13 46.80
C ASP A 89 38.63 -15.02 46.52
N LEU A 90 38.85 -14.12 47.48
CA LEU A 90 39.87 -13.08 47.36
C LEU A 90 41.27 -13.70 47.44
N ILE A 91 42.08 -13.50 46.39
CA ILE A 91 43.42 -14.06 46.23
C ILE A 91 44.39 -12.96 45.78
N VAL A 92 45.51 -12.81 46.50
CA VAL A 92 46.64 -11.96 46.11
C VAL A 92 47.63 -12.73 45.22
N HIS A 93 47.86 -12.25 44.00
CA HIS A 93 48.67 -12.90 42.97
C HIS A 93 50.07 -12.30 42.83
N GLU A 94 50.82 -12.72 41.81
CA GLU A 94 52.11 -12.12 41.47
C GLU A 94 52.01 -10.64 41.07
N GLN A 95 53.17 -9.98 41.00
CA GLN A 95 53.30 -8.62 40.50
C GLN A 95 52.91 -8.51 39.02
N PHE A 96 52.09 -7.51 38.68
CA PHE A 96 51.75 -7.20 37.28
C PHE A 96 52.93 -6.48 36.61
N ALA A 97 53.21 -6.79 35.34
CA ALA A 97 54.47 -6.51 34.63
C ALA A 97 55.18 -5.16 34.85
N SER A 98 54.45 -4.08 35.17
CA SER A 98 54.99 -2.73 35.42
C SER A 98 54.54 -2.10 36.74
N SER A 99 53.79 -2.81 37.58
CA SER A 99 53.29 -2.31 38.86
C SER A 99 54.19 -2.79 40.00
N ASP A 100 54.37 -1.97 41.03
CA ASP A 100 55.05 -2.31 42.28
C ASP A 100 54.14 -3.04 43.30
N HIS A 101 52.86 -3.26 42.95
CA HIS A 101 51.88 -4.01 43.75
C HIS A 101 51.60 -5.40 43.15
N ASN A 102 51.22 -6.34 44.03
CA ASN A 102 50.63 -7.63 43.68
C ASN A 102 49.16 -7.42 43.29
N PHE A 103 48.70 -8.03 42.19
CA PHE A 103 47.30 -7.86 41.79
C PHE A 103 46.38 -8.80 42.58
N ILE A 104 45.14 -8.38 42.82
CA ILE A 104 44.16 -9.12 43.59
C ILE A 104 43.04 -9.58 42.66
N THR A 105 42.56 -10.80 42.84
CA THR A 105 41.31 -11.27 42.22
C THR A 105 40.32 -11.68 43.29
N PHE A 106 39.05 -11.37 43.09
CA PHE A 106 37.96 -11.84 43.93
C PHE A 106 36.72 -12.03 43.06
N LYS A 107 35.76 -12.81 43.56
CA LYS A 107 34.46 -13.03 42.94
C LYS A 107 33.43 -12.13 43.60
N LEU A 108 32.70 -11.40 42.78
CA LEU A 108 31.58 -10.60 43.27
C LEU A 108 30.27 -11.38 43.10
N ILE A 109 29.50 -11.53 44.18
CA ILE A 109 28.16 -12.11 44.16
C ILE A 109 27.16 -10.99 43.95
N MET A 110 26.44 -11.07 42.82
CA MET A 110 25.33 -10.18 42.52
C MET A 110 24.25 -10.90 41.71
N ASP A 111 23.02 -10.43 41.88
CA ASP A 111 21.94 -10.80 40.99
C ASP A 111 22.09 -10.06 39.67
N THR A 112 22.27 -10.83 38.61
CA THR A 112 22.40 -10.32 37.24
C THR A 112 21.45 -11.10 36.35
N VAL A 113 20.78 -10.39 35.45
CA VAL A 113 20.00 -11.00 34.37
C VAL A 113 21.00 -11.59 33.39
N VAL A 114 21.13 -12.92 33.41
CA VAL A 114 21.97 -13.62 32.44
C VAL A 114 21.24 -13.62 31.11
N THR A 115 21.64 -12.74 30.20
CA THR A 115 21.24 -12.86 28.79
C THR A 115 21.81 -14.16 28.25
N SER A 116 20.93 -15.11 27.90
CA SER A 116 21.33 -16.38 27.30
C SER A 116 21.88 -16.10 25.90
N TRP A 117 23.20 -16.10 25.76
CA TRP A 117 23.83 -16.14 24.44
C TRP A 117 23.40 -17.42 23.74
N ARG A 118 22.95 -17.35 22.48
CA ARG A 118 22.70 -18.55 21.67
C ARG A 118 24.02 -19.35 21.58
N ASP A 119 24.10 -20.46 22.32
CA ASP A 119 25.30 -21.29 22.41
C ASP A 119 25.63 -22.00 21.09
N TYR A 120 24.68 -22.06 20.17
CA TYR A 120 24.76 -22.78 18.89
C TYR A 120 24.21 -21.92 17.75
N TYR A 121 24.82 -22.05 16.57
CA TYR A 121 24.33 -21.48 15.31
C TYR A 121 24.41 -22.52 14.19
N TYR A 122 23.55 -22.41 13.18
CA TYR A 122 23.59 -23.29 12.01
C TYR A 122 24.86 -23.06 11.19
N ASP A 123 25.65 -24.12 10.98
CA ASP A 123 26.81 -24.08 10.10
C ASP A 123 26.37 -24.36 8.66
N TYR A 124 25.80 -23.34 8.01
CA TYR A 124 25.32 -23.42 6.63
C TYR A 124 26.42 -23.83 5.63
N ARG A 125 27.71 -23.66 5.95
CA ARG A 125 28.81 -24.15 5.11
C ARG A 125 28.89 -25.68 5.04
N ARG A 126 28.36 -26.36 6.06
CA ARG A 126 28.30 -27.82 6.17
C ARG A 126 26.88 -28.35 6.02
N GLY A 127 25.91 -27.51 5.64
CA GLY A 127 24.55 -27.93 5.37
C GLY A 127 24.46 -28.74 4.08
N ASP A 128 23.66 -29.81 4.07
CA ASP A 128 23.45 -30.64 2.89
C ASP A 128 22.37 -30.06 1.98
N PHE A 129 22.72 -29.03 1.21
CA PHE A 129 21.79 -28.38 0.28
C PHE A 129 21.30 -29.30 -0.85
N LYS A 130 22.01 -30.40 -1.15
CA LYS A 130 21.56 -31.38 -2.16
C LYS A 130 20.33 -32.13 -1.66
N VAL A 131 20.38 -32.62 -0.42
CA VAL A 131 19.24 -33.31 0.20
C VAL A 131 18.09 -32.34 0.44
N MET A 132 18.38 -31.13 0.91
CA MET A 132 17.35 -30.09 1.10
C MET A 132 16.59 -29.80 -0.19
N ARG A 133 17.33 -29.63 -1.30
CA ARG A 133 16.76 -29.40 -2.63
C ARG A 133 15.87 -30.55 -3.09
N SER A 134 16.33 -31.79 -2.94
CA SER A 134 15.55 -32.98 -3.30
C SER A 134 14.21 -33.04 -2.54
N LYS A 135 14.23 -32.73 -1.25
CA LYS A 135 13.02 -32.74 -0.40
C LYS A 135 12.03 -31.63 -0.74
N LEU A 136 12.50 -30.42 -1.01
CA LEU A 136 11.62 -29.31 -1.39
C LEU A 136 11.07 -29.50 -2.81
N LYS A 137 11.85 -30.10 -3.72
CA LYS A 137 11.39 -30.46 -5.06
C LYS A 137 10.30 -31.53 -5.06
N SER A 138 10.28 -32.43 -4.05
CA SER A 138 9.24 -33.45 -3.93
C SER A 138 7.91 -32.96 -3.37
N VAL A 139 7.83 -31.70 -2.89
CA VAL A 139 6.57 -31.12 -2.41
C VAL A 139 5.76 -30.64 -3.61
N ASN A 140 4.51 -31.09 -3.71
CA ASN A 140 3.57 -30.56 -4.69
C ASN A 140 2.98 -29.25 -4.15
N TRP A 141 3.64 -28.12 -4.44
CA TRP A 141 3.24 -26.80 -3.96
C TRP A 141 1.87 -26.37 -4.45
N PHE A 142 1.48 -26.72 -5.68
CA PHE A 142 0.15 -26.43 -6.23
C PHE A 142 -0.95 -27.08 -5.40
N ALA A 143 -0.82 -28.37 -5.10
CA ALA A 143 -1.79 -29.09 -4.26
C ALA A 143 -1.73 -28.62 -2.79
N ALA A 144 -0.54 -28.29 -2.29
CA ALA A 144 -0.37 -27.83 -0.91
C ALA A 144 -0.96 -26.43 -0.68
N PHE A 145 -0.95 -25.56 -1.69
CA PHE A 145 -1.50 -24.21 -1.61
C PHE A 145 -2.97 -24.13 -2.05
N GLU A 146 -3.54 -25.25 -2.52
CA GLU A 146 -4.93 -25.30 -2.92
C GLU A 146 -5.86 -25.03 -1.72
N ASN A 147 -6.79 -24.07 -1.86
CA ASN A 147 -7.81 -23.72 -0.86
C ASN A 147 -7.32 -23.18 0.50
N ILE A 148 -6.08 -22.76 0.64
CA ILE A 148 -5.56 -22.13 1.87
C ILE A 148 -5.18 -20.66 1.64
N SER A 149 -5.21 -19.82 2.68
CA SER A 149 -4.97 -18.37 2.56
C SER A 149 -3.50 -18.06 2.25
N VAL A 150 -3.19 -16.86 1.74
CA VAL A 150 -1.80 -16.43 1.47
C VAL A 150 -0.93 -16.53 2.73
N GLU A 151 -1.47 -16.15 3.90
CA GLU A 151 -0.78 -16.26 5.19
C GLU A 151 -0.51 -17.73 5.59
N ASP A 152 -1.47 -18.61 5.31
CA ASP A 152 -1.31 -20.05 5.56
C ASP A 152 -0.33 -20.69 4.56
N GLN A 153 -0.31 -20.23 3.31
CA GLN A 153 0.65 -20.68 2.30
C GLN A 153 2.07 -20.24 2.66
N TRP A 154 2.24 -18.98 3.07
CA TRP A 154 3.51 -18.48 3.60
C TRP A 154 3.94 -19.26 4.84
N SER A 155 3.03 -19.47 5.79
CA SER A 155 3.30 -20.24 7.00
C SER A 155 3.69 -21.68 6.68
N PHE A 156 2.99 -22.34 5.75
CA PHE A 156 3.29 -23.69 5.30
C PHE A 156 4.65 -23.78 4.59
N PHE A 157 4.90 -22.87 3.65
CA PHE A 157 6.18 -22.74 2.95
C PHE A 157 7.32 -22.54 3.94
N ARG A 158 7.20 -21.57 4.85
CA ARG A 158 8.19 -21.24 5.87
C ARG A 158 8.44 -22.44 6.79
N CYS A 159 7.38 -23.09 7.30
CA CYS A 159 7.54 -24.29 8.13
C CYS A 159 8.26 -25.42 7.39
N LYS A 160 7.97 -25.65 6.10
CA LYS A 160 8.68 -26.67 5.32
C LYS A 160 10.14 -26.32 5.06
N LEU A 161 10.43 -25.05 4.77
CA LEU A 161 11.79 -24.57 4.60
C LEU A 161 12.58 -24.72 5.90
N GLU A 162 12.01 -24.28 7.02
CA GLU A 162 12.59 -24.42 8.36
C GLU A 162 12.82 -25.90 8.72
N GLU A 163 11.84 -26.78 8.53
CA GLU A 163 11.96 -28.22 8.79
C GLU A 163 13.18 -28.84 8.08
N VAL A 164 13.34 -28.50 6.80
CA VAL A 164 14.41 -29.02 5.95
C VAL A 164 15.78 -28.44 6.37
N VAL A 165 15.84 -27.14 6.68
CA VAL A 165 17.06 -26.48 7.16
C VAL A 165 17.50 -27.06 8.51
N LEU A 166 16.55 -27.21 9.44
CA LEU A 166 16.79 -27.74 10.79
C LEU A 166 17.37 -29.15 10.75
N LYS A 167 16.84 -30.01 9.87
CA LYS A 167 17.21 -31.42 9.82
C LYS A 167 18.56 -31.67 9.13
N HIS A 168 18.96 -30.79 8.21
CA HIS A 168 20.11 -31.01 7.32
C HIS A 168 21.22 -29.97 7.48
N THR A 169 21.12 -29.07 8.45
CA THR A 169 22.19 -28.11 8.78
C THR A 169 22.72 -28.37 10.18
N PRO A 170 24.01 -28.74 10.34
CA PRO A 170 24.56 -29.04 11.66
C PRO A 170 24.66 -27.77 12.51
N LEU A 171 24.31 -27.89 13.78
CA LEU A 171 24.56 -26.85 14.78
C LEU A 171 26.04 -26.82 15.18
N LYS A 172 26.61 -25.63 15.20
CA LYS A 172 27.99 -25.37 15.64
C LYS A 172 27.99 -24.54 16.90
N LYS A 173 28.69 -25.03 17.90
CA LYS A 173 28.84 -24.33 19.18
C LYS A 173 29.64 -23.05 18.98
N SER A 174 29.10 -21.92 19.44
CA SER A 174 29.83 -20.66 19.53
C SER A 174 30.94 -20.82 20.55
N LYS A 175 32.20 -20.80 20.10
CA LYS A 175 33.35 -20.87 21.01
C LYS A 175 33.63 -19.48 21.56
N LYS A 176 33.38 -19.26 22.86
CA LYS A 176 33.98 -18.13 23.58
C LYS A 176 35.49 -18.32 23.62
N VAL A 177 36.20 -17.65 22.71
CA VAL A 177 37.66 -17.63 22.73
C VAL A 177 38.09 -16.57 23.74
N ASN A 178 38.27 -16.96 25.01
CA ASN A 178 38.75 -16.08 26.09
C ASN A 178 40.23 -15.67 25.93
N LYS A 179 40.86 -16.00 24.80
CA LYS A 179 42.26 -15.68 24.51
C LYS A 179 42.29 -14.64 23.37
N PRO A 180 43.18 -13.63 23.45
CA PRO A 180 43.38 -12.71 22.35
C PRO A 180 43.68 -13.42 21.02
N LEU A 181 43.27 -12.84 19.89
CA LEU A 181 43.44 -13.44 18.56
C LEU A 181 44.91 -13.73 18.18
N TRP A 182 45.85 -13.00 18.79
CA TRP A 182 47.30 -13.18 18.63
C TRP A 182 47.91 -14.24 19.57
N TRP A 183 47.11 -14.87 20.43
CA TRP A 183 47.60 -15.80 21.45
C TRP A 183 48.06 -17.12 20.83
N SER A 184 49.35 -17.42 20.91
CA SER A 184 49.94 -18.64 20.36
C SER A 184 50.21 -19.70 21.43
N LYS A 185 50.42 -20.96 21.02
CA LYS A 185 50.87 -22.05 21.91
C LYS A 185 52.22 -21.72 22.58
N ALA A 186 53.07 -20.91 21.94
CA ALA A 186 54.33 -20.47 22.53
C ALA A 186 54.12 -19.51 23.71
N VAL A 187 53.20 -18.55 23.56
CA VAL A 187 52.80 -17.63 24.65
C VAL A 187 52.21 -18.40 25.83
N ASP A 188 51.36 -19.41 25.56
CA ASP A 188 50.77 -20.25 26.61
C ASP A 188 51.82 -21.01 27.44
N ARG A 189 52.83 -21.57 26.77
CA ARG A 189 53.94 -22.30 27.42
C ARG A 189 54.80 -21.37 28.27
N ALA A 190 55.19 -20.21 27.75
CA ALA A 190 56.01 -19.25 28.48
C ALA A 190 55.30 -18.71 29.73
N ARG A 191 53.99 -18.42 29.63
CA ARG A 191 53.15 -18.01 30.78
C ARG A 191 53.07 -19.09 31.85
N LYS A 192 52.82 -20.34 31.47
CA LYS A 192 52.74 -21.48 32.42
C LYS A 192 54.08 -21.73 33.10
N ARG A 193 55.20 -21.57 32.39
CA ARG A 193 56.55 -21.63 32.98
C ARG A 193 56.74 -20.55 34.04
N LYS A 194 56.44 -19.29 33.71
CA LYS A 194 56.49 -18.16 34.64
C LYS A 194 55.70 -18.44 35.93
N LEU A 195 54.44 -18.85 35.80
CA LEU A 195 53.56 -19.13 36.94
C LEU A 195 54.08 -20.29 37.82
N ARG A 196 54.65 -21.34 37.22
CA ARG A 196 55.27 -22.43 37.99
C ARG A 196 56.44 -21.94 38.82
N CYS A 197 57.35 -21.16 38.21
CA CYS A 197 58.49 -20.58 38.94
C CYS A 197 58.04 -19.64 40.07
N TRP A 198 56.97 -18.86 39.86
CA TRP A 198 56.38 -18.02 40.91
C TRP A 198 55.86 -18.83 42.10
N LYS A 199 55.09 -19.90 41.84
CA LYS A 199 54.57 -20.78 42.90
C LYS A 199 55.70 -21.41 43.73
N THR A 200 56.77 -21.85 43.07
CA THR A 200 57.96 -22.39 43.74
C THR A 200 58.68 -21.34 44.59
N TYR A 201 58.80 -20.11 44.10
CA TYR A 201 59.37 -19.01 44.88
C TYR A 201 58.51 -18.66 46.10
N ARG A 202 57.18 -18.61 45.97
CA ARG A 202 56.27 -18.33 47.09
C ARG A 202 56.32 -19.37 48.21
N GLN A 203 56.72 -20.60 47.92
CA GLN A 203 56.84 -21.66 48.93
C GLN A 203 58.21 -21.67 49.61
N SER A 204 59.26 -21.35 48.86
CA SER A 204 60.65 -21.47 49.32
C SER A 204 61.23 -20.17 49.87
N HIS A 205 60.71 -19.01 49.41
CA HIS A 205 61.29 -17.67 49.60
C HIS A 205 62.80 -17.57 49.29
N SER A 206 63.34 -18.48 48.47
CA SER A 206 64.78 -18.53 48.19
C SER A 206 65.20 -17.51 47.12
N GLN A 207 66.39 -16.93 47.29
CA GLN A 207 67.02 -16.03 46.30
C GLN A 207 67.15 -16.71 44.92
N TYR A 208 67.43 -18.02 44.91
CA TYR A 208 67.60 -18.80 43.69
C TYR A 208 66.29 -18.96 42.92
N ASP A 209 65.19 -19.26 43.61
CA ASP A 209 63.87 -19.39 42.98
C ASP A 209 63.31 -18.05 42.51
N PHE A 210 63.66 -16.95 43.20
CA PHE A 210 63.39 -15.59 42.72
C PHE A 210 64.06 -15.30 41.37
N LEU A 211 65.35 -15.65 41.21
CA LEU A 211 66.06 -15.45 39.94
C LEU A 211 65.51 -16.32 38.81
N ARG A 212 65.10 -17.56 39.10
CA ARG A 212 64.43 -18.43 38.12
C ARG A 212 63.06 -17.89 37.71
N TYR A 213 62.30 -17.33 38.64
CA TYR A 213 61.07 -16.62 38.34
C TYR A 213 61.32 -15.39 37.45
N LYS A 214 62.31 -14.56 37.78
CA LYS A 214 62.67 -13.36 37.01
C LYS A 214 63.04 -13.70 35.55
N SER A 215 63.85 -14.74 35.34
CA SER A 215 64.19 -15.21 33.99
C SER A 215 62.96 -15.70 33.21
N ALA A 216 62.04 -16.43 33.86
CA ALA A 216 60.81 -16.89 33.22
C ALA A 216 59.82 -15.74 32.94
N LEU A 217 59.84 -14.68 33.75
CA LEU A 217 59.09 -13.44 33.52
C LEU A 217 59.57 -12.71 32.26
N ASP A 218 60.89 -12.57 32.09
CA ASP A 218 61.48 -11.92 30.91
C ASP A 218 61.18 -12.69 29.62
N ASP A 219 61.33 -14.02 29.63
CA ASP A 219 61.01 -14.91 28.50
C ASP A 219 59.53 -14.83 28.11
N SER A 220 58.63 -14.87 29.11
CA SER A 220 57.19 -14.73 28.90
C SER A 220 56.84 -13.36 28.30
N THR A 221 57.47 -12.29 28.78
CA THR A 221 57.22 -10.93 28.29
C THR A 221 57.69 -10.75 26.85
N LYS A 222 58.89 -11.26 26.52
CA LYS A 222 59.46 -11.22 25.16
C LYS A 222 58.59 -12.00 24.18
N THR A 223 58.18 -13.22 24.53
CA THR A 223 57.36 -14.09 23.68
C THR A 223 55.98 -13.47 23.41
N LEU A 224 55.38 -12.85 24.43
CA LEU A 224 54.08 -12.17 24.31
C LEU A 224 54.15 -10.97 23.36
N ARG A 225 55.17 -10.12 23.50
CA ARG A 225 55.37 -8.95 22.63
C ARG A 225 55.60 -9.35 21.18
N ALA A 226 56.39 -10.40 20.93
CA ALA A 226 56.65 -10.90 19.59
C ALA A 226 55.39 -11.43 18.89
N ALA A 227 54.58 -12.24 19.60
CA ALA A 227 53.34 -12.79 19.04
C ALA A 227 52.31 -11.71 18.68
N LYS A 228 52.16 -10.69 19.55
CA LYS A 228 51.26 -9.56 19.30
C LYS A 228 51.70 -8.76 18.07
N ARG A 229 52.98 -8.40 17.98
CA ARG A 229 53.53 -7.64 16.83
C ARG A 229 53.37 -8.37 15.50
N ALA A 230 53.64 -9.67 15.47
CA ALA A 230 53.49 -10.48 14.26
C ALA A 230 52.04 -10.51 13.75
N PHE A 231 51.07 -10.62 14.67
CA PHE A 231 49.66 -10.60 14.34
C PHE A 231 49.20 -9.24 13.81
N GLU A 232 49.58 -8.15 14.47
CA GLU A 232 49.24 -6.78 14.04
C GLU A 232 49.83 -6.46 12.66
N ARG A 233 51.07 -6.89 12.40
CA ARG A 233 51.71 -6.76 11.08
C ARG A 233 50.93 -7.51 9.99
N ARG A 234 50.45 -8.72 10.27
CA ARG A 234 49.65 -9.51 9.32
C ARG A 234 48.32 -8.81 8.97
N LEU A 235 47.64 -8.24 9.97
CA LEU A 235 46.40 -7.49 9.73
C LEU A 235 46.65 -6.23 8.89
N ALA A 236 47.73 -5.50 9.16
CA ALA A 236 48.07 -4.30 8.40
C ALA A 236 48.40 -4.61 6.93
N LEU A 237 49.13 -5.69 6.66
CA LEU A 237 49.48 -6.10 5.30
C LEU A 237 48.27 -6.62 4.50
N GLY A 238 47.31 -7.28 5.16
CA GLY A 238 46.12 -7.86 4.52
C GLY A 238 44.91 -6.95 4.40
N ILE A 239 45.04 -5.64 4.67
CA ILE A 239 43.90 -4.72 4.76
C ILE A 239 43.13 -4.57 3.42
N LYS A 240 43.81 -4.71 2.28
CA LYS A 240 43.19 -4.61 0.95
C LYS A 240 42.28 -5.80 0.66
N ASP A 241 42.65 -6.99 1.14
CA ASP A 241 41.93 -8.24 0.85
C ASP A 241 40.85 -8.54 1.92
N ASP A 242 41.09 -8.16 3.18
CA ASP A 242 40.14 -8.35 4.29
C ASP A 242 40.10 -7.12 5.22
N PRO A 243 39.47 -6.02 4.78
CA PRO A 243 39.31 -4.83 5.61
C PRO A 243 38.47 -5.12 6.87
N LYS A 244 37.51 -6.06 6.79
CA LYS A 244 36.62 -6.41 7.92
C LYS A 244 37.42 -6.89 9.14
N SER A 245 38.43 -7.75 8.95
CA SER A 245 39.28 -8.23 10.05
C SER A 245 40.13 -7.15 10.70
N PHE A 246 40.67 -6.21 9.90
CA PHE A 246 41.43 -5.08 10.42
C PHE A 246 40.56 -4.15 11.27
N TYR A 247 39.42 -3.67 10.73
CA TYR A 247 38.52 -2.78 11.46
C TYR A 247 37.86 -3.46 12.67
N LYS A 248 37.66 -4.78 12.64
CA LYS A 248 37.24 -5.55 13.82
C LYS A 248 38.30 -5.52 14.92
N TYR A 249 39.58 -5.70 14.57
CA TYR A 249 40.67 -5.61 15.55
C TYR A 249 40.85 -4.18 16.07
N ALA A 250 40.82 -3.17 15.19
CA ALA A 250 40.92 -1.76 15.58
C ALA A 250 39.80 -1.35 16.54
N ARG A 251 38.53 -1.66 16.22
CA ARG A 251 37.38 -1.42 17.12
C ARG A 251 37.53 -2.12 18.45
N SER A 252 38.11 -3.33 18.49
CA SER A 252 38.39 -4.02 19.75
C SER A 252 39.43 -3.33 20.66
N LYS A 253 40.16 -2.33 20.14
CA LYS A 253 41.16 -1.53 20.86
C LYS A 253 40.71 -0.12 21.18
N MET A 254 39.55 0.31 20.67
CA MET A 254 38.98 1.62 21.00
C MET A 254 38.47 1.60 22.44
N ARG A 255 38.74 2.69 23.18
CA ARG A 255 38.31 2.87 24.58
C ARG A 255 36.79 2.98 24.69
N THR A 256 36.21 3.72 23.75
CA THR A 256 34.78 3.81 23.49
C THR A 256 34.41 2.73 22.49
N LYS A 257 33.54 1.81 22.91
CA LYS A 257 32.76 1.03 21.96
C LYS A 257 31.58 1.92 21.61
N GLU A 258 31.43 2.28 20.34
CA GLU A 258 30.18 2.85 19.85
C GLU A 258 29.11 1.77 19.97
N THR A 259 28.46 1.75 21.11
CA THR A 259 27.18 1.08 21.30
C THR A 259 26.13 2.17 21.21
N VAL A 260 24.99 1.86 20.58
CA VAL A 260 23.79 2.65 20.79
C VAL A 260 23.56 2.63 22.30
N GLY A 261 23.72 3.79 22.96
CA GLY A 261 23.50 3.91 24.39
C GLY A 261 22.04 3.63 24.72
N PRO A 262 21.71 3.33 25.98
CA PRO A 262 20.31 3.19 26.36
C PRO A 262 19.59 4.51 26.07
N LEU A 263 18.52 4.44 25.28
CA LEU A 263 17.80 5.63 24.86
C LEU A 263 16.94 6.11 26.02
N VAL A 264 16.69 7.41 26.05
CA VAL A 264 15.81 8.00 27.06
C VAL A 264 14.47 8.26 26.38
N ASP A 265 13.40 7.73 26.96
CA ASP A 265 12.05 7.96 26.44
C ASP A 265 11.60 9.41 26.66
N CYS A 266 10.45 9.77 26.09
CA CYS A 266 9.86 11.10 26.25
C CYS A 266 9.48 11.45 27.70
N ASN A 267 9.46 10.47 28.61
CA ASN A 267 9.20 10.63 30.03
C ASN A 267 10.49 10.73 30.86
N GLY A 268 11.67 10.72 30.23
CA GLY A 268 12.97 10.78 30.90
C GLY A 268 13.45 9.43 31.46
N GLN A 269 12.81 8.31 31.12
CA GLN A 269 13.22 6.97 31.56
C GLN A 269 14.25 6.35 30.62
N VAL A 270 15.26 5.73 31.23
CA VAL A 270 16.32 5.02 30.51
C VAL A 270 15.82 3.66 30.05
N VAL A 271 15.75 3.45 28.74
CA VAL A 271 15.29 2.22 28.09
C VAL A 271 16.47 1.28 27.87
N LEU A 272 16.42 0.12 28.52
CA LEU A 272 17.44 -0.92 28.47
C LEU A 272 17.10 -2.07 27.51
N ASP A 273 15.89 -2.05 26.93
CA ASP A 273 15.40 -3.09 26.03
C ASP A 273 15.75 -2.80 24.57
N ASP A 274 16.35 -3.78 23.88
CA ASP A 274 16.84 -3.62 22.50
C ASP A 274 15.70 -3.43 21.48
N GLU A 275 14.53 -4.02 21.70
CA GLU A 275 13.37 -3.91 20.80
C GLU A 275 12.71 -2.54 20.94
N ILE A 276 12.53 -2.07 22.18
CA ILE A 276 12.02 -0.73 22.45
C ILE A 276 13.00 0.33 21.93
N ASN A 277 14.31 0.14 22.13
CA ASN A 277 15.33 1.05 21.59
C ASN A 277 15.29 1.11 20.06
N ALA A 278 15.13 -0.02 19.36
CA ALA A 278 14.99 -0.06 17.91
C ALA A 278 13.74 0.68 17.43
N LYS A 279 12.61 0.51 18.15
CA LYS A 279 11.36 1.19 17.85
C LYS A 279 11.46 2.70 18.05
N MET A 280 12.05 3.15 19.15
CA MET A 280 12.27 4.58 19.43
C MET A 280 13.17 5.24 18.39
N LEU A 281 14.23 4.56 17.94
CA LEU A 281 15.06 5.05 16.84
C LEU A 281 14.23 5.17 15.56
N ASN A 282 13.41 4.17 15.24
CA ASN A 282 12.56 4.21 14.06
C ASN A 282 11.55 5.37 14.13
N GLU A 283 10.88 5.56 15.27
CA GLU A 283 9.97 6.69 15.51
C GLU A 283 10.68 8.03 15.38
N TYR A 284 11.88 8.17 15.95
CA TYR A 284 12.69 9.37 15.78
C TYR A 284 13.10 9.59 14.32
N PHE A 285 13.55 8.55 13.62
CA PHE A 285 13.88 8.61 12.20
C PHE A 285 12.66 9.07 11.39
N VAL A 286 11.47 8.53 11.66
CA VAL A 286 10.19 8.97 11.07
C VAL A 286 9.96 10.46 11.34
N SER A 287 10.16 10.93 12.57
CA SER A 287 9.91 12.33 12.95
C SER A 287 10.85 13.35 12.31
N VAL A 288 12.03 12.94 11.85
CA VAL A 288 12.99 13.81 11.17
C VAL A 288 12.90 13.75 9.65
N PHE A 289 12.03 12.89 9.09
CA PHE A 289 11.71 13.01 7.68
C PHE A 289 11.01 14.35 7.41
N THR A 290 11.29 14.91 6.25
CA THR A 290 10.61 16.11 5.79
C THR A 290 9.13 15.79 5.59
N GLU A 291 8.26 16.42 6.37
CA GLU A 291 6.85 16.54 5.99
C GLU A 291 6.80 17.46 4.77
N GLU A 292 6.77 16.87 3.58
CA GLU A 292 6.81 17.63 2.34
C GLU A 292 5.58 18.54 2.25
N ASN A 293 5.82 19.82 1.97
CA ASN A 293 4.76 20.77 1.68
C ASN A 293 4.13 20.41 0.33
N VAL A 294 3.06 19.63 0.36
CA VAL A 294 2.31 19.19 -0.83
C VAL A 294 1.72 20.35 -1.65
N HIS A 295 1.80 21.59 -1.15
CA HIS A 295 1.31 22.79 -1.85
C HIS A 295 2.36 23.44 -2.76
N GLU A 296 3.65 23.12 -2.61
CA GLU A 296 4.76 23.68 -3.40
C GLU A 296 5.60 22.59 -4.08
N ILE A 297 5.01 21.43 -4.39
CA ILE A 297 5.69 20.40 -5.17
C ILE A 297 5.92 20.98 -6.58
N PRO A 298 7.17 21.10 -7.07
CA PRO A 298 7.44 21.51 -8.44
C PRO A 298 6.71 20.57 -9.38
N VAL A 299 6.02 21.12 -10.39
CA VAL A 299 5.43 20.29 -11.45
C VAL A 299 6.58 19.50 -12.07
N CYS A 300 6.58 18.18 -11.85
CA CYS A 300 7.56 17.30 -12.44
C CYS A 300 7.27 17.31 -13.95
N ASP A 301 8.18 17.85 -14.75
CA ASP A 301 8.13 17.68 -16.19
C ASP A 301 8.04 16.18 -16.46
N SER A 302 6.99 15.75 -17.16
CA SER A 302 6.80 14.34 -17.51
C SER A 302 8.01 13.88 -18.32
N LEU A 303 8.94 13.18 -17.67
CA LEU A 303 10.03 12.44 -18.33
C LEU A 303 9.51 11.14 -18.96
N ILE A 304 8.20 10.91 -18.95
CA ILE A 304 7.55 9.79 -19.62
C ILE A 304 7.48 10.16 -21.10
N ASN A 305 8.49 9.71 -21.86
CA ASN A 305 8.28 9.46 -23.28
C ASN A 305 7.12 8.46 -23.40
N ASP A 306 6.19 8.69 -24.32
CA ASP A 306 4.94 7.95 -24.56
C ASP A 306 5.11 6.43 -24.87
N ASP A 307 6.32 5.87 -24.74
CA ASP A 307 6.69 4.50 -25.10
C ASP A 307 7.17 3.64 -23.90
N VAL A 308 6.99 4.05 -22.64
CA VAL A 308 7.48 3.25 -21.49
C VAL A 308 6.44 3.01 -20.41
N ASP A 309 5.97 1.75 -20.37
CA ASP A 309 5.43 0.98 -19.24
C ASP A 309 4.80 1.79 -18.10
N VAL A 310 3.49 2.01 -18.21
CA VAL A 310 2.61 2.10 -17.02
C VAL A 310 2.88 0.85 -16.17
N LEU A 311 2.89 0.97 -14.84
CA LEU A 311 2.93 -0.20 -13.93
C LEU A 311 1.66 -1.05 -14.16
N GLY A 312 1.68 -1.86 -15.21
CA GLY A 312 0.73 -2.93 -15.45
C GLY A 312 0.93 -4.03 -14.43
N ASN A 313 0.11 -5.09 -14.53
CA ASN A 313 0.23 -6.29 -13.70
C ASN A 313 1.71 -6.64 -13.49
N VAL A 314 2.15 -6.56 -12.23
CA VAL A 314 3.51 -6.96 -11.89
C VAL A 314 3.60 -8.45 -12.17
N ASP A 315 4.21 -8.81 -13.30
CA ASP A 315 4.45 -10.20 -13.67
C ASP A 315 5.50 -10.77 -12.72
N LEU A 316 5.03 -11.42 -11.65
CA LEU A 316 5.85 -12.09 -10.65
C LEU A 316 6.06 -13.56 -11.04
N SER A 317 6.46 -13.79 -12.29
CA SER A 317 6.78 -15.11 -12.80
C SER A 317 7.91 -15.78 -12.01
N GLU A 318 7.96 -17.11 -12.05
CA GLU A 318 8.99 -17.91 -11.40
C GLU A 318 10.42 -17.47 -11.79
N GLU A 319 10.60 -17.03 -13.04
CA GLU A 319 11.87 -16.57 -13.58
C GLU A 319 12.34 -15.26 -12.94
N VAL A 320 11.43 -14.30 -12.74
CA VAL A 320 11.68 -13.02 -12.05
C VAL A 320 12.07 -13.29 -10.61
N VAL A 321 11.31 -14.15 -9.91
CA VAL A 321 11.59 -14.54 -8.52
C VAL A 321 12.94 -15.23 -8.40
N LEU A 322 13.25 -16.18 -9.29
CA LEU A 322 14.53 -16.88 -9.34
C LEU A 322 15.71 -15.91 -9.52
N LYS A 323 15.59 -14.97 -10.47
CA LYS A 323 16.61 -13.94 -10.71
C LYS A 323 16.89 -13.10 -9.47
N LYS A 324 15.85 -12.70 -8.74
CA LYS A 324 15.98 -11.93 -7.49
C LYS A 324 16.63 -12.76 -6.37
N LEU A 325 16.22 -14.02 -6.20
CA LEU A 325 16.80 -14.93 -5.21
C LEU A 325 18.31 -15.18 -5.44
N LEU A 326 18.73 -15.35 -6.70
CA LEU A 326 20.13 -15.54 -7.06
C LEU A 326 21.00 -14.28 -6.84
N GLY A 327 20.38 -13.10 -6.91
CA GLY A 327 21.01 -11.80 -6.66
C GLY A 327 21.31 -11.50 -5.18
N LEU A 328 20.76 -12.28 -4.24
CA LEU A 328 20.95 -12.04 -2.81
C LEU A 328 22.42 -12.19 -2.37
N HIS A 329 22.88 -11.29 -1.50
CA HIS A 329 24.18 -11.42 -0.85
C HIS A 329 24.13 -12.48 0.25
N HIS A 330 24.85 -13.59 0.06
CA HIS A 330 24.79 -14.76 0.95
C HIS A 330 25.34 -14.53 2.37
N ASP A 331 26.12 -13.46 2.60
CA ASP A 331 26.77 -13.14 3.88
C ASP A 331 25.98 -12.14 4.74
N LYS A 332 24.74 -11.83 4.37
CA LYS A 332 23.85 -10.92 5.10
C LYS A 332 23.08 -11.63 6.22
N ALA A 333 22.65 -10.84 7.19
CA ALA A 333 21.78 -11.28 8.28
C ALA A 333 20.39 -11.66 7.75
N PRO A 334 19.65 -12.54 8.45
CA PRO A 334 18.26 -12.84 8.10
C PRO A 334 17.37 -11.62 8.34
N GLY A 335 16.20 -11.63 7.71
CA GLY A 335 15.13 -10.68 7.99
C GLY A 335 14.39 -11.00 9.28
N PRO A 336 13.27 -10.30 9.57
CA PRO A 336 12.41 -10.56 10.72
C PRO A 336 11.76 -11.96 10.70
N ASP A 337 11.78 -12.62 9.54
CA ASP A 337 11.34 -14.01 9.34
C ASP A 337 12.40 -15.06 9.73
N ASP A 338 13.58 -14.63 10.19
CA ASP A 338 14.72 -15.47 10.58
C ASP A 338 15.26 -16.38 9.43
N VAL A 339 14.91 -16.07 8.17
CA VAL A 339 15.35 -16.82 6.98
C VAL A 339 16.65 -16.21 6.42
N TYR A 340 17.73 -17.00 6.43
CA TYR A 340 19.03 -16.52 5.98
C TYR A 340 19.13 -16.46 4.45
N PRO A 341 19.71 -15.39 3.87
CA PRO A 341 19.95 -15.27 2.43
C PRO A 341 20.79 -16.41 1.83
N VAL A 342 21.69 -17.02 2.61
CA VAL A 342 22.45 -18.20 2.18
C VAL A 342 21.54 -19.38 1.86
N VAL A 343 20.43 -19.56 2.59
CA VAL A 343 19.45 -20.63 2.35
C VAL A 343 18.64 -20.32 1.09
N LEU A 344 18.09 -19.12 1.01
CA LEU A 344 17.27 -18.66 -0.12
C LEU A 344 18.03 -18.76 -1.45
N ARG A 345 19.29 -18.32 -1.46
CA ARG A 345 20.14 -18.36 -2.67
C ARG A 345 20.53 -19.78 -3.06
N ASN A 346 20.87 -20.65 -2.10
CA ASN A 346 21.27 -22.04 -2.41
C ASN A 346 20.09 -22.95 -2.77
N LEU A 347 18.85 -22.54 -2.49
CA LEU A 347 17.63 -23.29 -2.82
C LEU A 347 16.74 -22.57 -3.84
N ALA A 348 17.26 -21.52 -4.48
CA ALA A 348 16.50 -20.60 -5.32
C ALA A 348 15.68 -21.31 -6.42
N ASP A 349 16.26 -22.33 -7.06
CA ASP A 349 15.66 -23.11 -8.14
C ASP A 349 14.45 -23.96 -7.72
N VAL A 350 14.31 -24.28 -6.44
CA VAL A 350 13.18 -25.09 -5.94
C VAL A 350 12.16 -24.27 -5.15
N ILE A 351 12.55 -23.09 -4.67
CA ILE A 351 11.64 -22.19 -3.92
C ILE A 351 11.08 -21.06 -4.77
N ALA A 352 11.61 -20.80 -5.97
CA ALA A 352 11.09 -19.77 -6.87
C ALA A 352 9.62 -20.04 -7.22
N GLN A 353 9.27 -21.29 -7.56
CA GLN A 353 7.90 -21.70 -7.87
C GLN A 353 6.90 -21.39 -6.73
N PRO A 354 7.05 -21.94 -5.51
CA PRO A 354 6.09 -21.66 -4.44
C PRO A 354 6.01 -20.17 -4.07
N LEU A 355 7.12 -19.44 -4.13
CA LEU A 355 7.11 -18.00 -3.86
C LEU A 355 6.34 -17.23 -4.95
N SER A 356 6.49 -17.59 -6.23
CA SER A 356 5.69 -16.99 -7.31
C SER A 356 4.20 -17.24 -7.09
N LEU A 357 3.79 -18.46 -6.70
CA LEU A 357 2.40 -18.79 -6.42
C LEU A 357 1.79 -17.96 -5.28
N ILE A 358 2.56 -17.73 -4.21
CA ILE A 358 2.13 -16.90 -3.07
C ILE A 358 1.98 -15.44 -3.53
N PHE A 359 2.96 -14.92 -4.28
CA PHE A 359 2.95 -13.53 -4.72
C PHE A 359 1.90 -13.22 -5.81
N SER A 360 1.44 -14.23 -6.54
CA SER A 360 0.44 -14.09 -7.61
C SER A 360 -1.03 -14.18 -7.14
N GLN A 361 -1.32 -14.41 -5.85
CA GLN A 361 -2.72 -14.50 -5.37
C GLN A 361 -3.34 -13.13 -5.04
N ASN A 362 -4.55 -12.90 -5.60
CA ASN A 362 -5.37 -11.69 -5.43
C ASN A 362 -5.47 -11.24 -3.96
N GLN A 363 -5.07 -9.99 -3.70
CA GLN A 363 -4.73 -9.44 -2.38
C GLN A 363 -5.87 -9.31 -1.35
N TYR A 364 -7.14 -9.61 -1.67
CA TYR A 364 -8.27 -9.20 -0.80
C TYR A 364 -9.31 -10.28 -0.46
N TRP A 365 -9.29 -11.46 -1.09
CA TRP A 365 -10.39 -12.42 -0.99
C TRP A 365 -10.18 -13.52 0.04
N LYS A 366 -11.24 -13.87 0.78
CA LYS A 366 -11.34 -15.07 1.64
C LYS A 366 -12.53 -15.93 1.23
N LYS A 367 -12.42 -17.25 1.41
CA LYS A 367 -13.52 -18.18 1.14
C LYS A 367 -14.76 -17.82 1.97
N GLY A 368 -15.88 -17.53 1.31
CA GLY A 368 -17.11 -17.04 1.93
C GLY A 368 -17.35 -15.53 1.82
N SER A 369 -16.38 -14.76 1.31
CA SER A 369 -16.57 -13.35 0.99
C SER A 369 -17.49 -13.11 -0.21
N PRO A 370 -18.15 -11.94 -0.31
CA PRO A 370 -18.97 -11.59 -1.46
C PRO A 370 -18.16 -11.43 -2.75
N MET A 371 -18.85 -11.48 -3.87
CA MET A 371 -18.33 -11.12 -5.19
C MET A 371 -18.91 -9.77 -5.60
N LEU A 372 -18.05 -8.81 -5.95
CA LEU A 372 -18.45 -7.57 -6.63
C LEU A 372 -18.28 -7.81 -8.13
N PHE A 373 -19.37 -7.73 -8.88
CA PHE A 373 -19.42 -8.12 -10.28
C PHE A 373 -19.82 -6.92 -11.14
N TYR A 374 -18.88 -6.37 -11.90
CA TYR A 374 -19.17 -5.33 -12.86
C TYR A 374 -19.81 -5.94 -14.11
N THR A 375 -21.02 -5.50 -14.44
CA THR A 375 -21.69 -5.87 -15.68
C THR A 375 -21.17 -4.96 -16.80
N GLY A 376 -20.13 -5.41 -17.50
CA GLY A 376 -19.51 -4.66 -18.58
C GLY A 376 -20.54 -4.26 -19.64
N ASN A 377 -20.30 -3.12 -20.26
CA ASN A 377 -21.23 -2.44 -21.15
C ASN A 377 -20.58 -2.17 -22.51
N GLU A 378 -20.87 -1.04 -23.13
CA GLU A 378 -20.62 -0.73 -24.55
C GLU A 378 -19.17 -0.39 -24.91
N GLY A 379 -18.19 -1.09 -24.32
CA GLY A 379 -16.77 -0.85 -24.55
C GLY A 379 -15.86 -1.95 -24.04
N ASP A 380 -14.55 -1.71 -24.19
CA ASP A 380 -13.51 -2.58 -23.65
C ASP A 380 -13.58 -2.65 -22.12
N ILE A 381 -13.54 -3.87 -21.57
CA ILE A 381 -13.72 -4.09 -20.14
C ILE A 381 -12.61 -3.46 -19.28
N THR A 382 -11.40 -3.32 -19.82
CA THR A 382 -10.25 -2.74 -19.12
C THR A 382 -10.44 -1.24 -18.88
N SER A 383 -11.10 -0.54 -19.80
CA SER A 383 -11.44 0.88 -19.61
C SER A 383 -12.37 1.07 -18.41
N PHE A 384 -13.39 0.22 -18.27
CA PHE A 384 -14.29 0.25 -17.12
C PHE A 384 -13.58 -0.13 -15.82
N ALA A 385 -12.69 -1.12 -15.85
CA ALA A 385 -11.88 -1.48 -14.69
C ALA A 385 -10.99 -0.31 -14.21
N ASN A 386 -10.33 0.38 -15.14
CA ASN A 386 -9.47 1.54 -14.83
C ASN A 386 -10.27 2.75 -14.29
N ASN A 387 -11.55 2.87 -14.63
CA ASN A 387 -12.39 4.01 -14.27
C ASN A 387 -13.38 3.72 -13.12
N THR A 388 -13.48 2.47 -12.65
CA THR A 388 -14.39 2.05 -11.57
C THR A 388 -13.61 1.74 -10.28
N GLY A 389 -12.84 2.72 -9.80
CA GLY A 389 -11.97 2.57 -8.63
C GLY A 389 -12.72 2.19 -7.35
N ILE A 390 -13.97 2.61 -7.19
CA ILE A 390 -14.75 2.36 -5.95
C ILE A 390 -14.95 0.87 -5.68
N MET A 391 -15.02 0.04 -6.72
CA MET A 391 -15.17 -1.41 -6.55
C MET A 391 -13.95 -2.04 -5.89
N PHE A 392 -12.75 -1.50 -6.12
CA PHE A 392 -11.53 -1.96 -5.45
C PHE A 392 -11.51 -1.54 -3.98
N GLU A 393 -11.89 -0.30 -3.68
CA GLU A 393 -12.00 0.21 -2.31
C GLU A 393 -13.07 -0.55 -1.50
N PHE A 394 -14.23 -0.81 -2.10
CA PHE A 394 -15.26 -1.65 -1.49
C PHE A 394 -14.82 -3.09 -1.40
N GLY A 395 -14.06 -3.58 -2.38
CA GLY A 395 -13.48 -4.91 -2.40
C GLY A 395 -12.55 -5.15 -1.21
N GLU A 396 -11.66 -4.21 -0.92
CA GLU A 396 -10.80 -4.24 0.26
C GLU A 396 -11.64 -4.23 1.55
N ASN A 397 -12.60 -3.30 1.65
CA ASN A 397 -13.44 -3.14 2.83
C ASN A 397 -14.30 -4.37 3.16
N LEU A 398 -14.79 -5.05 2.12
CA LEU A 398 -15.66 -6.22 2.22
C LEU A 398 -14.90 -7.54 2.09
N THR A 399 -13.57 -7.50 1.89
CA THR A 399 -12.73 -8.65 1.51
C THR A 399 -13.27 -9.43 0.31
N ALA A 400 -13.84 -8.71 -0.66
CA ALA A 400 -14.64 -9.26 -1.74
C ALA A 400 -13.79 -9.74 -2.94
N TYR A 401 -14.33 -10.68 -3.71
CA TYR A 401 -13.78 -11.06 -5.01
C TYR A 401 -14.28 -10.11 -6.09
N ILE A 402 -13.39 -9.44 -6.81
CA ILE A 402 -13.76 -8.46 -7.83
C ILE A 402 -13.74 -9.11 -9.19
N VAL A 403 -14.80 -8.90 -9.97
CA VAL A 403 -14.95 -9.43 -11.33
C VAL A 403 -15.42 -8.31 -12.22
N PHE A 404 -14.74 -8.09 -13.35
CA PHE A 404 -15.24 -7.30 -14.45
C PHE A 404 -15.53 -8.25 -15.61
N ALA A 405 -16.80 -8.38 -15.99
CA ALA A 405 -17.21 -9.26 -17.06
C ALA A 405 -17.46 -8.45 -18.33
N GLU A 406 -16.69 -8.73 -19.37
CA GLU A 406 -16.84 -8.06 -20.67
C GLU A 406 -18.17 -8.43 -21.34
N HIS A 407 -18.78 -7.45 -21.99
CA HIS A 407 -20.02 -7.63 -22.73
C HIS A 407 -19.73 -8.34 -24.06
N ARG A 408 -20.58 -9.28 -24.47
CA ARG A 408 -20.48 -9.88 -25.81
C ARG A 408 -20.48 -8.81 -26.91
N TYR A 409 -19.71 -9.02 -27.97
CA TYR A 409 -19.51 -8.08 -29.09
C TYR A 409 -18.69 -6.82 -28.79
N TYR A 410 -18.16 -6.68 -27.57
CA TYR A 410 -17.25 -5.60 -27.20
C TYR A 410 -15.88 -6.16 -26.80
N GLY A 411 -14.85 -5.31 -26.92
CA GLY A 411 -13.47 -5.68 -26.63
C GLY A 411 -13.03 -6.95 -27.37
N GLU A 412 -12.59 -7.95 -26.61
CA GLU A 412 -12.14 -9.24 -27.13
C GLU A 412 -13.23 -10.31 -27.13
N SER A 413 -14.38 -10.04 -26.52
CA SER A 413 -15.50 -10.97 -26.34
C SER A 413 -16.40 -11.07 -27.58
N LEU A 414 -15.81 -11.41 -28.71
CA LEU A 414 -16.45 -11.50 -30.03
C LEU A 414 -16.91 -12.94 -30.34
N PRO A 415 -18.23 -13.26 -30.36
CA PRO A 415 -18.69 -14.65 -30.52
C PRO A 415 -18.25 -15.34 -31.82
N PHE A 416 -17.98 -14.56 -32.86
CA PHE A 416 -17.51 -15.04 -34.16
C PHE A 416 -16.21 -14.34 -34.60
N GLY A 417 -15.41 -13.83 -33.64
CA GLY A 417 -14.22 -13.02 -33.93
C GLY A 417 -14.56 -11.82 -34.81
N ASN A 418 -13.72 -11.52 -35.80
CA ASN A 418 -13.93 -10.40 -36.74
C ASN A 418 -15.22 -10.52 -37.56
N SER A 419 -15.80 -11.72 -37.68
CA SER A 419 -17.06 -11.93 -38.42
C SER A 419 -18.31 -11.68 -37.56
N SER A 420 -18.15 -11.22 -36.32
CA SER A 420 -19.28 -10.96 -35.40
C SER A 420 -20.24 -9.90 -35.95
N PHE A 421 -19.73 -8.91 -36.68
CA PHE A 421 -20.53 -7.82 -37.25
C PHE A 421 -21.11 -8.13 -38.64
N ASN A 422 -20.93 -9.34 -39.18
CA ASN A 422 -21.30 -9.67 -40.56
C ASN A 422 -22.67 -10.36 -40.65
N GLY A 423 -23.54 -9.84 -41.52
CA GLY A 423 -24.82 -10.48 -41.87
C GLY A 423 -25.66 -10.81 -40.64
N THR A 424 -26.10 -12.06 -40.51
CA THR A 424 -26.93 -12.51 -39.38
C THR A 424 -26.15 -12.71 -38.08
N ASN A 425 -24.81 -12.66 -38.09
CA ASN A 425 -24.01 -12.92 -36.88
C ASN A 425 -24.17 -11.84 -35.83
N ILE A 426 -24.44 -10.58 -36.21
CA ILE A 426 -24.71 -9.51 -35.23
C ILE A 426 -26.05 -9.72 -34.49
N GLY A 427 -26.92 -10.58 -35.03
CA GLY A 427 -28.23 -10.89 -34.47
C GLY A 427 -28.24 -11.55 -33.08
N TYR A 428 -27.08 -12.03 -32.57
CA TYR A 428 -26.98 -12.54 -31.20
C TYR A 428 -26.54 -11.49 -30.18
N LEU A 429 -26.42 -10.22 -30.59
CA LEU A 429 -26.22 -9.08 -29.71
C LEU A 429 -27.59 -8.59 -29.19
N SER A 430 -27.91 -8.93 -27.95
CA SER A 430 -29.08 -8.44 -27.22
C SER A 430 -28.78 -8.31 -25.73
N ILE A 431 -29.59 -7.51 -25.02
CA ILE A 431 -29.45 -7.29 -23.57
C ILE A 431 -29.69 -8.60 -22.80
N GLU A 432 -30.68 -9.39 -23.18
CA GLU A 432 -31.00 -10.67 -22.52
C GLU A 432 -29.88 -11.68 -22.67
N GLN A 433 -29.26 -11.71 -23.86
CA GLN A 433 -28.14 -12.57 -24.16
C GLN A 433 -26.91 -12.21 -23.32
N ALA A 434 -26.58 -10.92 -23.21
CA ALA A 434 -25.49 -10.47 -22.33
C ALA A 434 -25.76 -10.78 -20.85
N MET A 435 -26.99 -10.56 -20.39
CA MET A 435 -27.38 -10.94 -19.03
C MET A 435 -27.30 -12.46 -18.79
N ALA A 436 -27.64 -13.28 -19.78
CA ALA A 436 -27.49 -14.73 -19.70
C ALA A 436 -26.02 -15.13 -19.59
N ASP A 437 -25.11 -14.47 -20.32
CA ASP A 437 -23.66 -14.70 -20.19
C ASP A 437 -23.18 -14.41 -18.78
N PHE A 438 -23.58 -13.26 -18.21
CA PHE A 438 -23.24 -12.91 -16.83
C PHE A 438 -23.79 -13.93 -15.84
N ALA A 439 -25.04 -14.38 -16.01
CA ALA A 439 -25.64 -15.39 -15.13
C ALA A 439 -24.87 -16.72 -15.18
N VAL A 440 -24.46 -17.18 -16.37
CA VAL A 440 -23.66 -18.40 -16.55
C VAL A 440 -22.26 -18.23 -15.95
N LEU A 441 -21.60 -17.08 -16.17
CA LEU A 441 -20.29 -16.76 -15.61
C LEU A 441 -20.33 -16.72 -14.08
N ILE A 442 -21.31 -16.05 -13.49
CA ILE A 442 -21.52 -16.01 -12.04
C ILE A 442 -21.68 -17.44 -11.49
N LYS A 443 -22.51 -18.26 -12.14
CA LYS A 443 -22.71 -19.65 -11.73
C LYS A 443 -21.42 -20.46 -11.79
N TYR A 444 -20.61 -20.29 -12.84
CA TYR A 444 -19.30 -20.91 -12.97
C TYR A 444 -18.35 -20.46 -11.85
N LEU A 445 -18.24 -19.16 -11.60
CA LEU A 445 -17.37 -18.61 -10.56
C LEU A 445 -17.79 -19.05 -9.15
N LYS A 446 -19.10 -19.18 -8.87
CA LYS A 446 -19.59 -19.75 -7.61
C LYS A 446 -19.15 -21.21 -7.40
N THR A 447 -18.88 -21.99 -8.45
CA THR A 447 -18.30 -23.33 -8.27
C THR A 447 -16.87 -23.30 -7.71
N LYS A 448 -16.13 -22.21 -7.96
CA LYS A 448 -14.76 -21.99 -7.51
C LYS A 448 -14.71 -21.29 -6.15
N LEU A 449 -15.54 -20.26 -5.96
CA LEU A 449 -15.51 -19.41 -4.76
C LEU A 449 -16.39 -19.93 -3.61
N GLY A 450 -17.40 -20.75 -3.93
CA GLY A 450 -18.38 -21.29 -2.98
C GLY A 450 -19.81 -21.10 -3.48
N LYS A 451 -20.63 -22.16 -3.39
CA LYS A 451 -22.02 -22.15 -3.90
C LYS A 451 -22.88 -21.03 -3.31
N ASN A 452 -22.60 -20.64 -2.07
CA ASN A 452 -23.35 -19.63 -1.33
C ASN A 452 -22.72 -18.23 -1.40
N THR A 453 -21.71 -17.99 -2.26
CA THR A 453 -21.10 -16.67 -2.41
C THR A 453 -22.16 -15.62 -2.81
N PRO A 454 -22.37 -14.57 -2.00
CA PRO A 454 -23.22 -13.44 -2.35
C PRO A 454 -22.64 -12.67 -3.53
N VAL A 455 -23.47 -12.16 -4.43
CA VAL A 455 -23.02 -11.39 -5.60
C VAL A 455 -23.70 -10.04 -5.61
N ILE A 456 -22.91 -8.97 -5.73
CA ILE A 456 -23.39 -7.61 -5.85
C ILE A 456 -22.98 -7.10 -7.24
N CYS A 457 -23.96 -6.70 -8.05
CA CYS A 457 -23.68 -6.16 -9.38
C CYS A 457 -23.38 -4.66 -9.32
N PHE A 458 -22.45 -4.20 -10.15
CA PHE A 458 -22.09 -2.80 -10.32
C PHE A 458 -22.09 -2.44 -11.81
N GLY A 459 -22.50 -1.22 -12.12
CA GLY A 459 -22.36 -0.70 -13.47
C GLY A 459 -22.75 0.77 -13.56
N GLY A 460 -22.10 1.47 -14.49
CA GLY A 460 -22.43 2.85 -14.88
C GLY A 460 -23.10 2.88 -16.24
N SER A 461 -23.96 3.87 -16.53
CA SER A 461 -24.62 4.01 -17.84
C SER A 461 -25.46 2.76 -18.20
N TYR A 462 -25.33 2.24 -19.42
CA TYR A 462 -25.88 0.94 -19.83
C TYR A 462 -25.41 -0.22 -18.93
N GLY A 463 -24.19 -0.16 -18.39
CA GLY A 463 -23.74 -1.10 -17.35
C GLY A 463 -24.60 -1.03 -16.09
N GLY A 464 -25.03 0.17 -15.70
CA GLY A 464 -25.96 0.38 -14.60
C GLY A 464 -27.34 -0.22 -14.89
N MET A 465 -27.82 -0.09 -16.13
CA MET A 465 -29.05 -0.77 -16.59
C MET A 465 -28.90 -2.29 -16.47
N LEU A 466 -27.80 -2.85 -16.98
CA LEU A 466 -27.51 -4.29 -16.89
C LEU A 466 -27.43 -4.77 -15.44
N SER A 467 -26.80 -4.01 -14.54
CA SER A 467 -26.74 -4.32 -13.12
C SER A 467 -28.12 -4.35 -12.46
N ALA A 468 -28.98 -3.38 -12.76
CA ALA A 468 -30.35 -3.38 -12.30
C ALA A 468 -31.13 -4.58 -12.87
N TYR A 469 -31.05 -4.83 -14.17
CA TYR A 469 -31.76 -5.91 -14.85
C TYR A 469 -31.28 -7.30 -14.39
N MET A 470 -29.99 -7.47 -14.08
CA MET A 470 -29.46 -8.69 -13.48
C MET A 470 -30.12 -8.96 -12.12
N ARG A 471 -30.37 -7.92 -11.31
CA ARG A 471 -31.12 -8.08 -10.07
C ARG A 471 -32.62 -8.34 -10.32
N PHE A 472 -33.22 -7.78 -11.36
CA PHE A 472 -34.63 -8.03 -11.71
C PHE A 472 -34.86 -9.49 -12.14
N LYS A 473 -34.03 -9.99 -13.06
CA LYS A 473 -34.24 -11.28 -13.73
C LYS A 473 -33.54 -12.46 -13.07
N TYR A 474 -32.42 -12.21 -12.39
CA TYR A 474 -31.65 -13.24 -11.70
C TYR A 474 -31.48 -12.98 -10.20
N PRO A 475 -32.56 -12.69 -9.44
CA PRO A 475 -32.47 -12.41 -8.01
C PRO A 475 -32.00 -13.62 -7.18
N ASN A 476 -32.03 -14.82 -7.76
CA ASN A 476 -31.47 -16.05 -7.19
C ASN A 476 -29.93 -16.12 -7.30
N LEU A 477 -29.31 -15.35 -8.20
CA LEU A 477 -27.86 -15.30 -8.38
C LEU A 477 -27.25 -14.03 -7.79
N VAL A 478 -27.92 -12.89 -8.00
CA VAL A 478 -27.47 -11.54 -7.64
C VAL A 478 -28.25 -11.07 -6.42
N LEU A 479 -27.56 -10.78 -5.31
CA LEU A 479 -28.14 -10.37 -4.04
C LEU A 479 -28.60 -8.90 -4.05
N GLY A 480 -27.87 -8.04 -4.75
CA GLY A 480 -28.20 -6.61 -4.90
C GLY A 480 -27.39 -5.96 -6.02
N ALA A 481 -27.73 -4.72 -6.36
CA ALA A 481 -27.07 -3.98 -7.44
C ALA A 481 -26.87 -2.49 -7.10
N ILE A 482 -25.73 -1.94 -7.52
CA ILE A 482 -25.47 -0.50 -7.59
C ILE A 482 -25.57 -0.11 -9.07
N ALA A 483 -26.63 0.63 -9.40
CA ALA A 483 -26.96 1.04 -10.77
C ALA A 483 -26.75 2.56 -10.89
N SER A 484 -25.56 2.96 -11.31
CA SER A 484 -25.14 4.36 -11.35
C SER A 484 -25.37 4.99 -12.72
N SER A 485 -25.94 6.20 -12.74
CA SER A 485 -26.34 6.94 -13.94
C SER A 485 -27.05 6.07 -14.98
N ALA A 486 -28.00 5.24 -14.55
CA ALA A 486 -28.67 4.25 -15.39
C ALA A 486 -29.99 4.81 -15.96
N PRO A 487 -30.08 5.14 -17.27
CA PRO A 487 -31.25 5.80 -17.85
C PRO A 487 -32.40 4.83 -18.19
N ILE A 488 -32.79 3.99 -17.22
CA ILE A 488 -33.76 2.90 -17.41
C ILE A 488 -35.16 3.35 -17.87
N LEU A 489 -35.56 4.60 -17.60
CA LEU A 489 -36.86 5.15 -18.02
C LEU A 489 -36.81 5.69 -19.46
N SER A 490 -35.71 6.33 -19.84
CA SER A 490 -35.49 6.81 -21.22
C SER A 490 -35.43 5.67 -22.22
N VAL A 491 -34.61 4.66 -21.92
CA VAL A 491 -34.41 3.48 -22.78
C VAL A 491 -35.63 2.58 -22.91
N SER A 492 -36.61 2.74 -22.01
CA SER A 492 -37.91 2.06 -22.06
C SER A 492 -39.06 2.96 -22.53
N ASN A 493 -38.76 4.13 -23.11
CA ASN A 493 -39.73 5.07 -23.67
C ASN A 493 -40.75 5.63 -22.63
N ASN A 494 -40.32 5.79 -21.38
CA ASN A 494 -41.14 6.31 -20.27
C ASN A 494 -40.86 7.79 -19.94
N VAL A 495 -39.99 8.48 -20.68
CA VAL A 495 -39.76 9.94 -20.58
C VAL A 495 -39.77 10.61 -21.97
N PRO A 496 -40.04 11.92 -22.06
CA PRO A 496 -40.01 12.64 -23.35
C PRO A 496 -38.64 12.54 -24.00
N GLN A 497 -38.56 12.18 -25.28
CA GLN A 497 -37.26 11.95 -25.96
C GLN A 497 -36.43 13.23 -26.20
N SER A 498 -36.97 14.44 -26.01
CA SER A 498 -36.25 15.70 -26.24
C SER A 498 -35.29 16.12 -25.10
N TYR A 499 -35.42 15.48 -23.94
CA TYR A 499 -34.84 15.98 -22.69
C TYR A 499 -33.30 16.14 -22.70
N PHE A 500 -32.60 15.24 -23.38
CA PHE A 500 -31.15 15.09 -23.20
C PHE A 500 -30.36 16.36 -23.55
N PHE A 501 -30.62 16.94 -24.73
CA PHE A 501 -29.89 18.14 -25.17
C PHE A 501 -30.38 19.42 -24.50
N GLU A 502 -31.59 19.43 -23.94
CA GLU A 502 -32.05 20.48 -23.02
C GLU A 502 -31.20 20.46 -21.75
N ASP A 503 -30.91 19.26 -21.20
CA ASP A 503 -30.08 19.10 -20.00
C ASP A 503 -28.62 19.46 -20.28
N VAL A 504 -28.06 19.05 -21.43
CA VAL A 504 -26.73 19.53 -21.84
C VAL A 504 -26.70 21.06 -21.94
N THR A 505 -27.77 21.69 -22.44
CA THR A 505 -27.85 23.16 -22.48
C THR A 505 -27.93 23.74 -21.07
N LYS A 506 -28.62 23.06 -20.16
CA LYS A 506 -28.82 23.46 -18.78
C LYS A 506 -27.52 23.47 -17.98
N ASP A 507 -26.67 22.46 -18.15
CA ASP A 507 -25.35 22.40 -17.49
C ASP A 507 -24.49 23.64 -17.83
N PHE A 508 -24.49 24.04 -19.10
CA PHE A 508 -23.77 25.24 -19.55
C PHE A 508 -24.43 26.54 -19.06
N GLU A 509 -25.76 26.57 -18.96
CA GLU A 509 -26.51 27.71 -18.40
C GLU A 509 -26.20 27.91 -16.90
N ASP A 510 -26.08 26.82 -16.14
CA ASP A 510 -25.84 26.84 -14.70
C ASP A 510 -24.43 27.34 -14.35
N VAL A 511 -23.44 27.11 -15.22
CA VAL A 511 -22.13 27.77 -15.14
C VAL A 511 -22.24 29.25 -15.46
N ASN A 512 -22.85 29.60 -16.59
CA ASN A 512 -23.05 31.00 -16.99
C ASN A 512 -24.21 31.16 -17.98
N LYS A 513 -25.20 31.98 -17.63
CA LYS A 513 -26.39 32.22 -18.45
C LYS A 513 -26.12 32.75 -19.86
N ASP A 514 -25.00 33.47 -20.08
CA ASP A 514 -24.61 33.94 -21.41
C ASP A 514 -24.03 32.82 -22.28
N CYS A 515 -23.45 31.78 -21.68
CA CYS A 515 -22.63 30.79 -22.39
C CYS A 515 -23.43 30.03 -23.46
N PRO A 516 -24.61 29.44 -23.18
CA PRO A 516 -25.46 28.83 -24.21
C PRO A 516 -25.87 29.81 -25.33
N VAL A 517 -26.12 31.08 -24.99
CA VAL A 517 -26.50 32.12 -25.95
C VAL A 517 -25.35 32.42 -26.92
N LEU A 518 -24.11 32.46 -26.41
CA LEU A 518 -22.91 32.66 -27.22
C LEU A 518 -22.63 31.45 -28.12
N ILE A 519 -22.82 30.23 -27.61
CA ILE A 519 -22.68 28.99 -28.39
C ILE A 519 -23.69 28.98 -29.54
N LYS A 520 -24.97 29.25 -29.25
CA LYS A 520 -26.02 29.35 -30.28
C LYS A 520 -25.69 30.42 -31.33
N SER A 521 -25.25 31.60 -30.88
CA SER A 521 -24.81 32.68 -31.77
C SER A 521 -23.61 32.28 -32.65
N ALA A 522 -22.67 31.49 -32.13
CA ALA A 522 -21.53 30.98 -32.89
C ALA A 522 -21.98 30.03 -34.00
N PHE A 523 -22.94 29.14 -33.72
CA PHE A 523 -23.56 28.29 -34.73
C PHE A 523 -24.30 29.10 -35.80
N ASP A 524 -25.03 30.15 -35.44
CA ASP A 524 -25.70 31.04 -36.40
C ASP A 524 -24.70 31.72 -37.34
N ILE A 525 -23.55 32.16 -36.81
CA ILE A 525 -22.45 32.72 -37.62
C ILE A 525 -21.87 31.63 -38.53
N ALA A 526 -21.69 30.41 -38.04
CA ALA A 526 -21.22 29.29 -38.85
C ALA A 526 -22.17 29.00 -40.02
N GLY A 527 -23.49 29.03 -39.79
CA GLY A 527 -24.50 28.84 -40.84
C GLY A 527 -24.43 29.93 -41.91
N LYS A 528 -24.33 31.19 -41.50
CA LYS A 528 -24.14 32.33 -42.43
C LYS A 528 -22.85 32.25 -43.23
N LEU A 529 -21.77 31.72 -42.66
CA LEU A 529 -20.54 31.45 -43.41
C LEU A 529 -20.75 30.31 -44.40
N ALA A 530 -21.39 29.21 -44.01
CA ALA A 530 -21.68 28.11 -44.92
C ALA A 530 -22.48 28.54 -46.17
N ASP A 531 -23.38 29.53 -46.02
CA ASP A 531 -24.14 30.12 -47.13
C ASP A 531 -23.29 30.89 -48.15
N GLN A 532 -22.06 31.27 -47.80
CA GLN A 532 -21.10 31.92 -48.71
C GLN A 532 -20.38 30.92 -49.64
N GLY A 533 -20.78 29.65 -49.63
CA GLY A 533 -20.20 28.61 -50.48
C GLY A 533 -18.74 28.32 -50.14
N THR A 534 -17.91 28.05 -51.15
CA THR A 534 -16.54 27.56 -50.98
C THR A 534 -15.65 28.48 -50.12
N VAL A 535 -15.85 29.80 -50.19
CA VAL A 535 -15.08 30.76 -49.37
C VAL A 535 -15.39 30.59 -47.89
N GLY A 536 -16.68 30.49 -47.55
CA GLY A 536 -17.12 30.30 -46.17
C GLY A 536 -16.80 28.92 -45.63
N LEU A 537 -16.95 27.86 -46.43
CA LEU A 537 -16.53 26.50 -46.08
C LEU A 537 -15.04 26.43 -45.78
N LYS A 538 -14.20 27.04 -46.62
CA LYS A 538 -12.74 27.13 -46.38
C LYS A 538 -12.42 27.86 -45.08
N LYS A 539 -13.15 28.96 -44.79
CA LYS A 539 -12.98 29.70 -43.53
C LYS A 539 -13.35 28.82 -42.33
N LEU A 540 -14.50 28.14 -42.35
CA LEU A 540 -14.91 27.20 -41.31
C LEU A 540 -13.87 26.10 -41.10
N SER A 541 -13.42 25.44 -42.17
CA SER A 541 -12.40 24.39 -42.08
C SER A 541 -11.09 24.89 -41.47
N SER A 542 -10.66 26.11 -41.80
CA SER A 542 -9.47 26.70 -41.19
C SER A 542 -9.66 27.05 -39.71
N THR A 543 -10.82 27.59 -39.32
CA THR A 543 -11.11 27.98 -37.94
C THR A 543 -11.19 26.77 -37.02
N PHE A 544 -11.85 25.68 -37.46
CA PHE A 544 -11.92 24.43 -36.71
C PHE A 544 -10.69 23.52 -36.90
N ARG A 545 -9.65 23.99 -37.59
CA ARG A 545 -8.41 23.23 -37.85
C ARG A 545 -8.66 21.82 -38.41
N LEU A 546 -9.57 21.69 -39.38
CA LEU A 546 -9.89 20.38 -39.97
C LEU A 546 -8.71 19.86 -40.80
N CYS A 547 -8.42 18.57 -40.72
CA CYS A 547 -7.38 17.92 -41.53
C CYS A 547 -7.74 17.92 -43.02
N SER A 548 -9.03 17.76 -43.31
CA SER A 548 -9.58 17.84 -44.67
C SER A 548 -10.56 19.02 -44.76
N PRO A 549 -10.34 19.98 -45.67
CA PRO A 549 -11.28 21.09 -45.86
C PRO A 549 -12.62 20.62 -46.44
N MET A 550 -13.72 21.19 -45.94
CA MET A 550 -15.06 20.92 -46.45
C MET A 550 -15.23 21.49 -47.86
N THR A 551 -15.92 20.74 -48.71
CA THR A 551 -16.15 21.08 -50.12
C THR A 551 -17.61 21.32 -50.45
N GLN A 552 -18.52 20.71 -49.69
CA GLN A 552 -19.97 20.74 -49.89
C GLN A 552 -20.69 21.26 -48.65
N LYS A 553 -21.79 21.99 -48.86
CA LYS A 553 -22.62 22.51 -47.76
C LYS A 553 -23.24 21.40 -46.91
N SER A 554 -23.48 20.22 -47.48
CA SER A 554 -23.97 19.04 -46.75
C SER A 554 -23.04 18.59 -45.62
N GLU A 555 -21.73 18.82 -45.74
CA GLU A 555 -20.73 18.47 -44.72
C GLU A 555 -20.88 19.31 -43.43
N VAL A 556 -21.57 20.45 -43.50
CA VAL A 556 -21.77 21.34 -42.34
C VAL A 556 -22.67 20.70 -41.28
N SER A 557 -23.61 19.83 -41.67
CA SER A 557 -24.42 19.06 -40.72
C SER A 557 -23.54 18.13 -39.88
N HIS A 558 -22.57 17.46 -40.52
CA HIS A 558 -21.61 16.58 -39.85
C HIS A 558 -20.70 17.37 -38.90
N LEU A 559 -20.23 18.56 -39.33
CA LEU A 559 -19.48 19.47 -38.46
C LEU A 559 -20.30 19.82 -37.21
N TYR A 560 -21.58 20.15 -37.35
CA TYR A 560 -22.44 20.46 -36.21
C TYR A 560 -22.66 19.26 -35.30
N GLY A 561 -22.82 18.06 -35.85
CA GLY A 561 -22.88 16.80 -35.08
C GLY A 561 -21.61 16.55 -34.27
N TRP A 562 -20.45 16.70 -34.90
CA TRP A 562 -19.13 16.56 -34.24
C TRP A 562 -18.94 17.58 -33.12
N ILE A 563 -19.35 18.83 -33.33
CA ILE A 563 -19.32 19.86 -32.28
C ILE A 563 -20.30 19.52 -31.16
N ARG A 564 -21.58 19.23 -31.46
CA ARG A 564 -22.57 18.85 -30.44
C ARG A 564 -22.10 17.67 -29.59
N ASN A 565 -21.45 16.68 -30.20
CA ASN A 565 -20.85 15.55 -29.50
C ASN A 565 -19.74 15.98 -28.52
N ALA A 566 -18.93 16.98 -28.87
CA ALA A 566 -17.93 17.52 -27.95
C ALA A 566 -18.57 18.08 -26.68
N PHE A 567 -19.61 18.90 -26.82
CA PHE A 567 -20.36 19.46 -25.69
C PHE A 567 -21.11 18.39 -24.89
N THR A 568 -21.58 17.34 -25.55
CA THR A 568 -22.18 16.16 -24.90
C THR A 568 -21.17 15.46 -24.00
N TYR A 569 -19.95 15.20 -24.48
CA TYR A 569 -18.88 14.63 -23.65
C TYR A 569 -18.47 15.53 -22.49
N GLN A 570 -18.44 16.85 -22.70
CA GLN A 570 -18.09 17.80 -21.64
C GLN A 570 -19.12 17.77 -20.52
N ALA A 571 -20.43 17.76 -20.85
CA ALA A 571 -21.50 17.64 -19.86
C ALA A 571 -21.44 16.29 -19.12
N MET A 572 -21.38 15.18 -19.85
CA MET A 572 -21.32 13.84 -19.24
C MET A 572 -20.07 13.65 -18.35
N LEU A 573 -18.94 14.25 -18.73
CA LEU A 573 -17.67 14.11 -18.03
C LEU A 573 -17.28 15.38 -17.27
N ASP A 574 -18.27 16.14 -16.77
CA ASP A 574 -18.06 17.37 -16.00
C ASP A 574 -17.53 17.10 -14.57
N TYR A 575 -16.45 16.33 -14.49
CA TYR A 575 -15.85 15.88 -13.24
C TYR A 575 -15.00 16.98 -12.59
N PRO A 576 -14.87 16.98 -11.26
CA PRO A 576 -14.12 18.01 -10.52
C PRO A 576 -12.59 17.94 -10.69
N TYR A 577 -12.09 16.98 -11.48
CA TYR A 577 -10.68 16.74 -11.74
C TYR A 577 -10.49 16.20 -13.17
N ALA A 578 -9.25 16.27 -13.65
CA ALA A 578 -8.92 15.77 -14.98
C ALA A 578 -9.13 14.26 -15.07
N THR A 579 -9.64 13.79 -16.21
CA THR A 579 -9.95 12.38 -16.43
C THR A 579 -9.57 11.92 -17.83
N SER A 580 -9.41 10.60 -17.96
CA SER A 580 -9.07 9.91 -19.21
C SER A 580 -10.03 8.72 -19.35
N PHE A 581 -11.26 8.99 -19.79
CA PHE A 581 -12.29 7.95 -19.97
C PHE A 581 -12.68 7.80 -21.45
N ILE A 582 -13.54 8.68 -21.97
CA ILE A 582 -13.83 8.77 -23.42
C ILE A 582 -12.74 9.58 -24.14
N GLY A 583 -12.17 10.56 -23.45
CA GLY A 583 -11.05 11.37 -23.89
C GLY A 583 -10.35 12.00 -22.70
N HIS A 584 -9.25 12.72 -22.96
CA HIS A 584 -8.56 13.52 -21.95
C HIS A 584 -9.30 14.84 -21.75
N LEU A 585 -9.90 15.03 -20.58
CA LEU A 585 -10.62 16.25 -20.23
C LEU A 585 -10.02 16.87 -18.97
N PRO A 586 -9.98 18.23 -18.88
CA PRO A 586 -9.63 18.92 -17.65
C PRO A 586 -10.70 18.71 -16.57
N GLY A 587 -10.44 19.17 -15.35
CA GLY A 587 -11.51 19.26 -14.35
C GLY A 587 -12.49 20.39 -14.70
N TYR A 588 -13.78 20.14 -14.52
CA TYR A 588 -14.90 21.01 -14.91
C TYR A 588 -14.81 21.49 -16.37
N PRO A 589 -14.77 20.58 -17.36
CA PRO A 589 -14.68 20.93 -18.77
C PRO A 589 -15.79 21.88 -19.24
N VAL A 590 -16.99 21.84 -18.67
CA VAL A 590 -18.08 22.79 -19.00
C VAL A 590 -17.68 24.21 -18.61
N ASN A 591 -17.08 24.40 -17.42
CA ASN A 591 -16.57 25.69 -16.96
C ASN A 591 -15.50 26.23 -17.91
N VAL A 592 -14.54 25.40 -18.29
CA VAL A 592 -13.45 25.79 -19.21
C VAL A 592 -14.02 26.22 -20.56
N SER A 593 -14.97 25.48 -21.12
CA SER A 593 -15.65 25.84 -22.37
C SER A 593 -16.38 27.17 -22.29
N CYS A 594 -17.12 27.41 -21.20
CA CYS A 594 -17.79 28.68 -21.01
C CYS A 594 -16.83 29.86 -20.85
N GLU A 595 -15.71 29.68 -20.14
CA GLU A 595 -14.66 30.70 -20.06
C GLU A 595 -14.08 31.05 -21.43
N LEU A 596 -13.81 30.06 -22.29
CA LEU A 596 -13.32 30.28 -23.65
C LEU A 596 -14.34 31.04 -24.52
N MET A 597 -15.63 30.69 -24.43
CA MET A 597 -16.70 31.40 -25.13
C MET A 597 -16.82 32.86 -24.66
N LEU A 598 -16.73 33.10 -23.36
CA LEU A 598 -16.80 34.44 -22.76
C LEU A 598 -15.57 35.29 -23.11
N LYS A 599 -14.37 34.70 -23.11
CA LYS A 599 -13.12 35.36 -23.50
C LYS A 599 -13.14 35.78 -24.97
N ASN A 600 -13.70 34.93 -25.82
CA ASN A 600 -13.80 35.13 -27.26
C ASN A 600 -15.13 35.78 -27.71
N LYS A 601 -15.80 36.57 -26.85
CA LYS A 601 -17.08 37.27 -27.18
C LYS A 601 -17.05 38.07 -28.50
N LYS A 602 -15.87 38.57 -28.92
CA LYS A 602 -15.68 39.31 -30.19
C LYS A 602 -15.41 38.40 -31.40
N ASN A 603 -15.03 37.14 -31.18
CA ASN A 603 -14.73 36.16 -32.22
C ASN A 603 -15.30 34.79 -31.85
N LEU A 604 -16.63 34.71 -31.87
CA LEU A 604 -17.38 33.56 -31.35
C LEU A 604 -17.06 32.24 -32.06
N LEU A 605 -16.69 32.28 -33.35
CA LEU A 605 -16.30 31.07 -34.09
C LEU A 605 -14.96 30.50 -33.60
N GLU A 606 -14.00 31.35 -33.24
CA GLU A 606 -12.75 30.90 -32.62
C GLU A 606 -13.02 30.36 -31.22
N GLY A 607 -13.86 31.03 -30.43
CA GLY A 607 -14.30 30.52 -29.13
C GLY A 607 -14.94 29.14 -29.22
N LEU A 608 -15.84 28.94 -30.19
CA LEU A 608 -16.51 27.65 -30.41
C LEU A 608 -15.52 26.56 -30.84
N ALA A 609 -14.54 26.91 -31.69
CA ALA A 609 -13.50 25.98 -32.11
C ALA A 609 -12.55 25.59 -30.96
N GLU A 610 -12.21 26.53 -30.08
CA GLU A 610 -11.40 26.28 -28.87
C GLU A 610 -12.17 25.40 -27.87
N ALA A 611 -13.44 25.72 -27.60
CA ALA A 611 -14.30 24.93 -26.70
C ALA A 611 -14.51 23.50 -27.24
N ASN A 612 -14.74 23.34 -28.54
CA ASN A 612 -14.83 22.03 -29.17
C ASN A 612 -13.53 21.23 -29.05
N ALA A 613 -12.38 21.89 -29.18
CA ALA A 613 -11.08 21.24 -29.13
C ALA A 613 -10.77 20.60 -27.76
N ILE A 614 -11.42 21.01 -26.67
CA ILE A 614 -11.24 20.40 -25.34
C ILE A 614 -11.52 18.90 -25.39
N SER A 615 -12.58 18.46 -26.09
CA SER A 615 -12.99 17.05 -26.12
C SER A 615 -12.11 16.18 -27.01
N TYR A 616 -11.43 16.78 -27.99
CA TYR A 616 -10.68 16.04 -29.02
C TYR A 616 -9.16 16.27 -28.99
N ASN A 617 -8.68 17.24 -28.20
CA ASN A 617 -7.26 17.62 -28.09
C ASN A 617 -6.86 17.93 -26.64
N GLY A 618 -7.27 17.10 -25.68
CA GLY A 618 -6.94 17.27 -24.26
C GLY A 618 -5.44 17.27 -23.94
N THR A 619 -4.61 16.59 -24.74
CA THR A 619 -3.15 16.55 -24.57
C THR A 619 -2.44 17.76 -25.20
N GLY A 620 -3.11 18.46 -26.13
CA GLY A 620 -2.59 19.65 -26.81
C GLY A 620 -1.84 19.38 -28.11
N ASP A 621 -1.58 18.12 -28.46
CA ASP A 621 -0.60 17.77 -29.52
C ASP A 621 -1.20 17.66 -30.94
N LYS A 622 -2.54 17.63 -31.07
CA LYS A 622 -3.17 17.51 -32.39
C LYS A 622 -2.99 18.76 -33.23
N LYS A 623 -2.38 18.57 -34.40
CA LYS A 623 -2.17 19.61 -35.42
C LYS A 623 -3.47 19.96 -36.16
N CYS A 624 -4.35 18.99 -36.38
CA CYS A 624 -5.65 19.14 -37.04
C CYS A 624 -6.64 18.10 -36.52
N PHE A 625 -7.93 18.28 -36.82
CA PHE A 625 -9.02 17.39 -36.44
C PHE A 625 -9.62 16.67 -37.64
N ASP A 626 -9.81 15.36 -37.51
CA ASP A 626 -10.55 14.56 -38.49
C ASP A 626 -11.96 14.30 -37.94
N MET A 627 -12.89 15.19 -38.27
CA MET A 627 -14.26 15.13 -37.76
C MET A 627 -15.02 13.86 -38.17
N TYR A 628 -14.59 13.14 -39.21
CA TYR A 628 -15.23 11.88 -39.64
C TYR A 628 -14.70 10.68 -38.89
N ALA A 629 -13.42 10.69 -38.52
CA ALA A 629 -12.84 9.67 -37.63
C ALA A 629 -13.26 9.88 -36.17
N GLU A 630 -13.41 11.13 -35.74
CA GLU A 630 -13.71 11.50 -34.35
C GLU A 630 -15.21 11.45 -34.03
N TYR A 631 -16.08 11.62 -35.03
CA TYR A 631 -17.54 11.50 -34.86
C TYR A 631 -18.15 10.77 -36.05
N MET A 632 -18.87 9.69 -35.72
CA MET A 632 -19.65 8.90 -36.67
C MET A 632 -21.12 9.04 -36.34
N GLU A 633 -21.92 9.52 -37.30
CA GLU A 633 -23.37 9.54 -37.17
C GLU A 633 -23.93 8.11 -37.09
N CYS A 634 -24.85 7.90 -36.17
CA CYS A 634 -25.40 6.60 -35.87
C CYS A 634 -26.83 6.72 -35.29
N ALA A 635 -27.47 5.60 -34.91
CA ALA A 635 -28.80 5.60 -34.33
C ALA A 635 -28.88 6.31 -32.95
N ASP A 636 -27.73 6.50 -32.29
CA ASP A 636 -27.55 7.29 -31.07
C ASP A 636 -27.13 8.74 -31.41
N PRO A 637 -28.01 9.74 -31.23
CA PRO A 637 -27.64 11.13 -31.50
C PRO A 637 -26.64 11.69 -30.50
N THR A 638 -26.42 11.04 -29.34
CA THR A 638 -25.43 11.41 -28.33
C THR A 638 -24.02 10.89 -28.66
N GLY A 639 -23.89 10.03 -29.69
CA GLY A 639 -22.63 9.57 -30.26
C GLY A 639 -22.32 8.08 -29.98
N CYS A 640 -21.92 7.32 -31.00
CA CYS A 640 -21.60 5.88 -30.85
C CYS A 640 -20.12 5.55 -30.64
N VAL A 641 -19.23 6.55 -30.61
CA VAL A 641 -17.77 6.35 -30.47
C VAL A 641 -17.20 5.34 -31.49
N GLY A 642 -17.79 5.25 -32.68
CA GLY A 642 -17.43 4.29 -33.72
C GLY A 642 -17.82 2.81 -33.45
N SER A 643 -18.61 2.55 -32.40
CA SER A 643 -19.05 1.20 -32.03
C SER A 643 -20.22 0.71 -32.88
N ILE A 644 -19.93 -0.25 -33.77
CA ILE A 644 -20.96 -0.96 -34.56
C ILE A 644 -21.91 -1.74 -33.64
N ALA A 645 -21.38 -2.31 -32.55
CA ALA A 645 -22.19 -3.04 -31.57
C ALA A 645 -23.25 -2.15 -30.91
N TRP A 646 -22.86 -0.97 -30.43
CA TRP A 646 -23.79 -0.04 -29.77
C TRP A 646 -24.84 0.48 -30.74
N ASP A 647 -24.42 0.84 -31.95
CA ASP A 647 -25.32 1.29 -33.00
C ASP A 647 -26.36 0.22 -33.37
N TYR A 648 -25.98 -1.06 -33.37
CA TYR A 648 -26.94 -2.16 -33.55
C TYR A 648 -27.93 -2.30 -32.38
N GLN A 649 -27.47 -2.15 -31.13
CA GLN A 649 -28.35 -2.17 -29.95
C GLN A 649 -29.34 -0.99 -29.96
N ALA A 650 -28.89 0.21 -30.33
CA ALA A 650 -29.71 1.40 -30.57
C ALA A 650 -30.72 1.21 -31.72
N CYS A 651 -30.40 0.34 -32.68
CA CYS A 651 -31.28 -0.02 -33.78
C CYS A 651 -32.28 -1.14 -33.49
N THR A 652 -32.23 -1.76 -32.31
CA THR A 652 -33.02 -2.94 -32.00
C THR A 652 -33.82 -2.79 -30.71
N GLU A 653 -33.14 -2.64 -29.57
CA GLU A 653 -33.75 -2.72 -28.24
C GLU A 653 -33.71 -1.39 -27.48
N VAL A 654 -32.63 -0.61 -27.62
CA VAL A 654 -32.39 0.59 -26.81
C VAL A 654 -33.06 1.79 -27.44
N VAL A 655 -34.05 2.37 -26.75
CA VAL A 655 -34.67 3.63 -27.16
C VAL A 655 -33.81 4.80 -26.70
N LEU A 656 -33.35 5.63 -27.62
CA LEU A 656 -32.47 6.75 -27.29
C LEU A 656 -33.17 8.10 -27.51
N PRO A 657 -32.69 9.18 -26.86
CA PRO A 657 -33.19 10.53 -27.06
C PRO A 657 -33.31 10.92 -28.54
N SER A 658 -34.16 11.88 -28.83
CA SER A 658 -34.27 12.50 -30.15
C SER A 658 -33.07 13.40 -30.41
N GLY A 659 -32.85 13.74 -31.67
CA GLY A 659 -31.94 14.81 -32.06
C GLY A 659 -32.41 16.20 -31.61
N THR A 660 -31.74 17.25 -32.08
CA THR A 660 -31.98 18.64 -31.68
C THR A 660 -32.93 19.35 -32.64
N ASP A 661 -33.84 20.17 -32.11
CA ASP A 661 -34.87 20.91 -32.87
C ASP A 661 -34.46 22.35 -33.26
N GLY A 662 -33.27 22.80 -32.85
CA GLY A 662 -32.79 24.17 -33.08
C GLY A 662 -33.40 25.25 -32.16
N GLU A 663 -34.36 24.89 -31.30
CA GLU A 663 -35.11 25.81 -30.46
C GLU A 663 -34.86 25.57 -28.98
N SER A 664 -35.10 24.35 -28.49
CA SER A 664 -35.08 23.96 -27.07
C SER A 664 -33.69 23.82 -26.47
N SER A 665 -32.67 23.68 -27.31
CA SER A 665 -31.26 23.58 -26.90
C SER A 665 -30.40 24.68 -27.55
N MET A 666 -29.15 24.78 -27.10
CA MET A 666 -28.15 25.68 -27.72
C MET A 666 -27.61 25.19 -29.06
N PHE A 667 -28.03 24.00 -29.53
CA PHE A 667 -27.50 23.38 -30.74
C PHE A 667 -28.38 23.63 -31.97
N PRO A 668 -27.82 23.53 -33.20
CA PRO A 668 -28.59 23.61 -34.45
C PRO A 668 -29.63 22.50 -34.61
N TYR A 669 -30.52 22.68 -35.58
CA TYR A 669 -31.46 21.63 -36.00
C TYR A 669 -30.70 20.41 -36.58
N LEU A 670 -30.70 19.31 -35.83
CA LEU A 670 -30.08 18.03 -36.20
C LEU A 670 -31.02 16.90 -35.70
N PRO A 671 -32.15 16.68 -36.38
CA PRO A 671 -33.20 15.77 -35.91
C PRO A 671 -32.75 14.31 -36.00
N MET A 672 -33.29 13.50 -35.10
CA MET A 672 -33.24 12.03 -35.17
C MET A 672 -34.59 11.54 -34.65
N THR A 673 -35.62 11.62 -35.51
CA THR A 673 -36.97 11.17 -35.15
C THR A 673 -37.04 9.64 -35.11
N PRO A 674 -38.06 9.04 -34.46
CA PRO A 674 -38.28 7.60 -34.53
C PRO A 674 -38.34 7.05 -35.96
N GLU A 675 -38.94 7.78 -36.90
CA GLU A 675 -39.02 7.41 -38.32
C GLU A 675 -37.66 7.47 -39.01
N MET A 676 -36.85 8.50 -38.71
CA MET A 676 -35.47 8.61 -39.23
C MET A 676 -34.61 7.46 -38.72
N ARG A 677 -34.67 7.17 -37.41
CA ARG A 677 -33.97 6.05 -36.79
C ARG A 677 -34.40 4.72 -37.40
N LYS A 678 -35.71 4.49 -37.55
CA LYS A 678 -36.24 3.29 -38.22
C LYS A 678 -35.67 3.13 -39.63
N THR A 679 -35.71 4.20 -40.43
CA THR A 679 -35.18 4.19 -41.81
C THR A 679 -33.70 3.87 -41.83
N TYR A 680 -32.91 4.50 -40.96
CA TYR A 680 -31.48 4.25 -40.80
C TYR A 680 -31.20 2.76 -40.46
N CYS A 681 -31.92 2.21 -39.49
CA CYS A 681 -31.73 0.83 -39.03
C CYS A 681 -32.14 -0.21 -40.09
N GLU A 682 -33.22 0.05 -40.83
CA GLU A 682 -33.66 -0.81 -41.94
C GLU A 682 -32.63 -0.80 -43.07
N LEU A 683 -32.04 0.35 -43.39
CA LEU A 683 -31.01 0.47 -44.42
C LEU A 683 -29.67 -0.16 -44.01
N LYS A 684 -29.23 0.06 -42.77
CA LYS A 684 -27.89 -0.37 -42.32
C LYS A 684 -27.85 -1.84 -41.89
N TYR A 685 -28.87 -2.31 -41.16
CA TYR A 685 -28.87 -3.62 -40.52
C TYR A 685 -30.02 -4.53 -40.97
N GLY A 686 -30.99 -4.00 -41.74
CA GLY A 686 -32.18 -4.78 -42.13
C GLY A 686 -33.10 -5.09 -40.95
N VAL A 687 -33.07 -4.26 -39.89
CA VAL A 687 -33.87 -4.45 -38.67
C VAL A 687 -34.76 -3.24 -38.41
N THR A 688 -35.90 -3.49 -37.78
CA THR A 688 -36.82 -2.44 -37.31
C THR A 688 -36.70 -2.31 -35.78
N PRO A 689 -36.44 -1.12 -35.23
CA PRO A 689 -36.38 -0.89 -33.78
C PRO A 689 -37.68 -1.29 -33.07
N ARG A 690 -37.57 -1.99 -31.94
CA ARG A 690 -38.72 -2.44 -31.13
C ARG A 690 -38.87 -1.57 -29.89
N THR A 691 -39.47 -0.40 -30.06
CA THR A 691 -39.46 0.68 -29.05
C THR A 691 -40.18 0.37 -27.74
N ASP A 692 -41.06 -0.63 -27.69
CA ASP A 692 -41.75 -1.07 -26.46
C ASP A 692 -41.11 -2.32 -25.83
N TRP A 693 -40.10 -2.93 -26.47
CA TRP A 693 -39.55 -4.21 -26.03
C TRP A 693 -38.91 -4.14 -24.64
N LEU A 694 -38.11 -3.10 -24.36
CA LEU A 694 -37.51 -2.93 -23.03
C LEU A 694 -38.54 -2.61 -21.95
N ASN A 695 -39.63 -1.93 -22.29
CA ASN A 695 -40.73 -1.68 -21.36
C ASN A 695 -41.41 -3.00 -20.95
N VAL A 696 -41.68 -3.87 -21.93
CA VAL A 696 -42.26 -5.21 -21.71
C VAL A 696 -41.29 -6.12 -20.96
N ASN A 697 -40.04 -6.23 -21.44
CA ASN A 697 -39.12 -7.22 -20.93
C ASN A 697 -38.44 -6.78 -19.62
N MET A 698 -38.13 -5.50 -19.45
CA MET A 698 -37.41 -4.98 -18.27
C MET A 698 -38.29 -4.14 -17.33
N TRP A 699 -39.61 -4.28 -17.44
CA TRP A 699 -40.63 -3.71 -16.54
C TRP A 699 -40.75 -2.19 -16.56
N GLY A 700 -39.96 -1.49 -17.37
CA GLY A 700 -40.00 -0.04 -17.53
C GLY A 700 -39.99 0.70 -16.19
N GLN A 701 -41.11 1.32 -15.86
CA GLN A 701 -41.30 2.10 -14.63
C GLN A 701 -41.90 1.31 -13.43
N ASP A 702 -42.37 0.06 -13.61
CA ASP A 702 -42.98 -0.72 -12.52
C ASP A 702 -41.92 -1.45 -11.67
N LEU A 703 -41.30 -0.71 -10.76
CA LEU A 703 -40.21 -1.18 -9.91
C LEU A 703 -40.68 -1.63 -8.50
N ASN A 704 -42.00 -1.70 -8.24
CA ASN A 704 -42.54 -1.95 -6.89
C ASN A 704 -42.15 -3.32 -6.31
N TYR A 705 -41.91 -4.30 -7.18
CA TYR A 705 -41.59 -5.68 -6.79
C TYR A 705 -40.08 -5.96 -6.76
N VAL A 706 -39.27 -4.97 -7.11
CA VAL A 706 -37.81 -5.06 -7.13
C VAL A 706 -37.26 -4.75 -5.74
N THR A 707 -36.18 -5.45 -5.36
CA THR A 707 -35.49 -5.23 -4.08
C THR A 707 -33.98 -5.18 -4.24
N ASN A 708 -33.33 -4.52 -3.26
CA ASN A 708 -31.88 -4.44 -3.11
C ASN A 708 -31.17 -3.78 -4.30
N ILE A 709 -31.66 -2.61 -4.71
CA ILE A 709 -31.00 -1.81 -5.73
C ILE A 709 -30.87 -0.39 -5.21
N VAL A 710 -29.67 0.18 -5.41
CA VAL A 710 -29.42 1.60 -5.26
C VAL A 710 -29.27 2.17 -6.67
N PHE A 711 -30.12 3.13 -7.04
CA PHE A 711 -29.91 3.98 -8.20
C PHE A 711 -29.24 5.28 -7.76
N THR A 712 -28.20 5.67 -8.46
CA THR A 712 -27.54 6.97 -8.28
C THR A 712 -27.57 7.74 -9.59
N ASN A 713 -27.68 9.06 -9.51
CA ASN A 713 -27.50 9.94 -10.66
C ASN A 713 -26.71 11.18 -10.24
N GLY A 714 -25.86 11.69 -11.12
CA GLY A 714 -25.26 13.01 -10.98
C GLY A 714 -26.25 14.12 -11.30
N ALA A 715 -26.18 15.25 -10.59
CA ALA A 715 -26.99 16.42 -10.88
C ALA A 715 -26.56 17.19 -12.15
N LEU A 716 -25.33 16.96 -12.62
CA LEU A 716 -24.77 17.53 -13.86
C LEU A 716 -24.77 16.50 -15.00
N ASP A 717 -25.47 15.37 -14.83
CA ASP A 717 -25.51 14.31 -15.82
C ASP A 717 -26.74 14.48 -16.73
N PRO A 718 -26.58 14.72 -18.03
CA PRO A 718 -27.72 14.86 -18.94
C PRO A 718 -28.55 13.57 -19.06
N TRP A 719 -28.03 12.42 -18.59
CA TRP A 719 -28.81 11.17 -18.49
C TRP A 719 -29.73 11.11 -17.27
N GLN A 720 -29.58 11.99 -16.29
CA GLN A 720 -30.28 11.96 -15.00
C GLN A 720 -31.80 11.85 -15.16
N ARG A 721 -32.42 12.72 -15.98
CA ARG A 721 -33.88 12.70 -16.21
C ARG A 721 -34.37 11.42 -16.90
N GLY A 722 -33.48 10.71 -17.58
CA GLY A 722 -33.75 9.41 -18.17
C GLY A 722 -33.69 8.24 -17.19
N GLY A 723 -33.09 8.44 -16.01
CA GLY A 723 -33.00 7.44 -14.95
C GLY A 723 -34.12 7.57 -13.92
N LEU A 724 -33.95 6.87 -12.81
CA LEU A 724 -34.85 7.02 -11.67
C LEU A 724 -34.59 8.37 -10.97
N THR A 725 -35.64 9.12 -10.61
CA THR A 725 -35.53 10.45 -9.98
C THR A 725 -36.05 10.49 -8.54
N LYS A 726 -36.62 9.38 -8.05
CA LYS A 726 -37.15 9.24 -6.69
C LYS A 726 -37.17 7.76 -6.29
N PRO A 727 -37.09 7.43 -4.99
CA PRO A 727 -37.19 6.04 -4.54
C PRO A 727 -38.57 5.45 -4.89
N ILE A 728 -38.61 4.15 -5.21
CA ILE A 728 -39.83 3.38 -5.51
C ILE A 728 -39.81 2.07 -4.73
N GLY A 729 -40.84 1.81 -3.93
CA GLY A 729 -40.92 0.59 -3.13
C GLY A 729 -39.71 0.45 -2.20
N SER A 730 -38.93 -0.63 -2.38
CA SER A 730 -37.71 -0.91 -1.62
C SER A 730 -36.41 -0.49 -2.31
N VAL A 731 -36.52 0.09 -3.51
CA VAL A 731 -35.41 0.60 -4.29
C VAL A 731 -34.99 1.97 -3.75
N GLU A 732 -33.70 2.10 -3.46
CA GLU A 732 -33.11 3.35 -2.97
C GLU A 732 -32.68 4.23 -4.14
N TYR A 733 -32.78 5.55 -3.99
CA TYR A 733 -32.34 6.54 -4.98
C TYR A 733 -31.55 7.65 -4.31
N TYR A 734 -30.40 8.02 -4.88
CA TYR A 734 -29.59 9.14 -4.42
C TYR A 734 -29.16 10.06 -5.59
N LEU A 735 -29.51 11.34 -5.49
CA LEU A 735 -28.97 12.38 -6.35
C LEU A 735 -27.63 12.88 -5.78
N ILE A 736 -26.63 13.02 -6.63
CA ILE A 736 -25.29 13.47 -6.26
C ILE A 736 -25.09 14.88 -6.80
N GLU A 737 -25.16 15.87 -5.92
CA GLU A 737 -24.90 17.28 -6.26
C GLU A 737 -23.46 17.47 -6.77
N GLN A 738 -23.26 18.34 -7.76
CA GLN A 738 -21.95 18.62 -8.37
C GLN A 738 -21.23 17.39 -8.94
N ALA A 739 -22.00 16.37 -9.34
CA ALA A 739 -21.47 15.18 -9.99
C ALA A 739 -22.06 15.05 -11.40
N ALA A 740 -21.19 14.70 -12.34
CA ALA A 740 -21.57 14.31 -13.69
C ALA A 740 -21.82 12.79 -13.76
N HIS A 741 -21.64 12.19 -14.93
CA HIS A 741 -22.00 10.80 -15.22
C HIS A 741 -21.26 9.80 -14.31
N HIS A 742 -21.99 9.07 -13.47
CA HIS A 742 -21.53 8.03 -12.54
C HIS A 742 -20.23 8.33 -11.75
N LEU A 743 -20.08 9.54 -11.22
CA LEU A 743 -18.90 9.95 -10.43
C LEU A 743 -18.68 9.06 -9.19
N ASP A 744 -19.75 8.54 -8.59
CA ASP A 744 -19.73 7.58 -7.47
C ASP A 744 -18.93 6.32 -7.77
N LEU A 745 -18.89 5.86 -9.02
CA LEU A 745 -18.12 4.68 -9.42
C LEU A 745 -16.60 4.92 -9.51
N ARG A 746 -16.17 6.17 -9.69
CA ARG A 746 -14.74 6.50 -9.78
C ARG A 746 -14.04 6.22 -8.45
N GLY A 747 -12.71 6.03 -8.50
CA GLY A 747 -11.90 5.95 -7.29
C GLY A 747 -11.95 7.25 -6.48
N SER A 748 -11.71 7.15 -5.19
CA SER A 748 -11.66 8.29 -4.29
C SER A 748 -10.57 9.28 -4.70
N HIS A 749 -10.91 10.57 -4.73
CA HIS A 749 -10.03 11.65 -5.14
C HIS A 749 -10.15 12.85 -4.18
N SER A 750 -9.06 13.60 -3.99
CA SER A 750 -9.00 14.73 -3.04
C SER A 750 -9.94 15.89 -3.41
N LYS A 751 -10.37 15.96 -4.67
CA LYS A 751 -11.32 16.95 -5.19
C LYS A 751 -12.77 16.42 -5.28
N ASP A 752 -13.06 15.23 -4.75
CA ASP A 752 -14.42 14.73 -4.71
C ASP A 752 -15.33 15.67 -3.89
N PRO A 753 -16.52 16.04 -4.40
CA PRO A 753 -17.48 16.81 -3.62
C PRO A 753 -17.99 15.98 -2.43
N GLN A 754 -18.36 16.64 -1.34
CA GLN A 754 -18.85 15.94 -0.14
C GLN A 754 -20.08 15.05 -0.44
N SER A 755 -20.91 15.47 -1.40
CA SER A 755 -22.07 14.71 -1.91
C SER A 755 -21.71 13.31 -2.38
N VAL A 756 -20.68 13.14 -3.22
CA VAL A 756 -20.29 11.81 -3.72
C VAL A 756 -19.68 10.94 -2.62
N ILE A 757 -18.89 11.54 -1.72
CA ILE A 757 -18.32 10.84 -0.57
C ILE A 757 -19.43 10.27 0.33
N ASP A 758 -20.48 11.06 0.56
CA ASP A 758 -21.62 10.63 1.39
C ASP A 758 -22.48 9.58 0.70
N VAL A 759 -22.63 9.64 -0.62
CA VAL A 759 -23.36 8.63 -1.40
C VAL A 759 -22.59 7.30 -1.46
N ARG A 760 -21.27 7.30 -1.69
CA ARG A 760 -20.43 6.10 -1.60
C ARG A 760 -20.53 5.41 -0.24
N LYS A 761 -20.59 6.19 0.86
CA LYS A 761 -20.85 5.63 2.20
C LYS A 761 -22.23 4.96 2.28
N LYS A 762 -23.27 5.56 1.71
CA LYS A 762 -24.63 4.99 1.69
C LYS A 762 -24.71 3.71 0.85
N GLU A 763 -24.03 3.66 -0.30
CA GLU A 763 -23.91 2.47 -1.14
C GLU A 763 -23.25 1.31 -0.38
N LEU A 764 -22.08 1.56 0.23
CA LEU A 764 -21.39 0.55 1.03
C LEU A 764 -22.25 0.08 2.21
N GLN A 765 -23.00 0.98 2.85
CA GLN A 765 -23.96 0.62 3.90
C GLN A 765 -25.10 -0.24 3.36
N ALA A 766 -25.68 0.08 2.19
CA ALA A 766 -26.71 -0.72 1.56
C ALA A 766 -26.20 -2.13 1.26
N ILE A 767 -24.99 -2.25 0.70
CA ILE A 767 -24.34 -3.54 0.44
C ILE A 767 -24.18 -4.35 1.73
N ARG A 768 -23.67 -3.72 2.80
CA ARG A 768 -23.54 -4.38 4.12
C ARG A 768 -24.89 -4.85 4.66
N ARG A 769 -25.96 -4.05 4.51
CA ARG A 769 -27.32 -4.44 4.91
C ARG A 769 -27.80 -5.67 4.12
N TRP A 770 -27.56 -5.73 2.81
CA TRP A 770 -27.94 -6.88 1.99
C TRP A 770 -27.18 -8.14 2.39
N LEU A 771 -25.87 -8.02 2.61
CA LEU A 771 -25.01 -9.13 3.04
C LEU A 771 -25.39 -9.68 4.42
N GLN A 772 -25.89 -8.84 5.33
CA GLN A 772 -26.39 -9.28 6.64
C GLN A 772 -27.72 -10.03 6.54
N LYS A 773 -28.66 -9.57 5.68
CA LYS A 773 -29.96 -10.23 5.46
C LYS A 773 -29.86 -11.51 4.64
N GLY A 774 -28.79 -11.67 3.86
CA GLY A 774 -28.55 -12.84 3.00
C GLY A 774 -27.82 -14.00 3.68
N LYS A 775 -27.40 -13.85 4.95
CA LYS A 775 -26.95 -14.95 5.82
C LYS A 775 -28.15 -15.51 6.58
#